data_AF-A0A6J8AL70-F1
#
_entry.id   AF-A0A6J8AL70-F1
#
_cell.length_a   1.000
_cell.length_b   1.000
_cell.length_c   1.000
_cell.angle_alpha   90.00
_cell.angle_beta   90.00
_cell.angle_gamma   90.00
#
_symmetry.space_group_name_H-M   'P 1'
#
loop_
_entity.id
_entity.type
_entity.pdbx_description
1 polymer ?
#
loop_
_entity_poly.entity_id
_entity_poly.type
_entity_poly.pdbx_seq_one_letter_code
_entity_poly.pdbx_strand_id
1 'polypeptide(L)'
;MSSLDGRVDAGHKCQEIASSIKLLLDAFNKVIEDVPSSDSGSKQILEDRKKEFVRYSKKFSNMLKKFFQRQQSKTKCFPECKLPYIPNQRYSKNSKTRMLLILKIVGRSITMVTNNVVHDVFKHVNGKPQMVHKVLCELGGVTLHAIIVGSIYNKAKRVVHLVRKLKNCRNNERLQKYLQTDFVFRVLKRKVDENDEELREDCKKLRKTIKASTILRQHVTIVLLKQRVNDLLDRKNQHEKGTQCNTSKTIIENLEDEIDILKSECRNDDNNNVNDDLIQTRLESKGKPFNDKIRQIYYNFRSRGIGLQHCAPLIKCVFNSLNMEIGDLPSKTTACNLTTELGLIAKQHIGEEIDNAENVTMHRDATTKLGRHFYGVQITNEKQQTFTTGLKEVTDGKATTYVECTNNFFQEVAQFSETLDPPNIFGKVKNFMTDRSATENKVNKILATEISASSPTNTVQSFKCAVHPLLQFFEVCEKEISKLESEFKVNIQYEKRESATHCLIRFLSKLFFKDGSGDPLFTKIYLKKHHGIFDIPILNFRGNRFKTFFHNARGTFYLAQYLVTYFKTFKSTLNYTQNFILAALQNKEILCVCRALGILCQTITKPYWTIAGNYEMLAINIGPTYNRIIELLDICEKNPELYLENVAYFFYYLIFD
;
A
#
# COMPACT_ATOMS: atom_id res chain seq x y z
N MET A 1 -11.56 42.90 12.62
CA MET A 1 -11.42 42.60 14.07
C MET A 1 -12.24 41.33 14.29
N SER A 2 -11.75 40.15 14.66
CA SER A 2 -10.66 39.75 15.54
C SER A 2 -9.85 38.58 14.95
N SER A 3 -8.52 38.74 14.91
CA SER A 3 -7.56 37.68 14.61
C SER A 3 -7.05 37.09 15.93
N LEU A 4 -7.53 35.91 16.31
CA LEU A 4 -6.97 35.15 17.43
C LEU A 4 -5.89 34.17 16.94
N ASP A 5 -4.67 34.67 17.00
CA ASP A 5 -3.40 34.04 17.36
C ASP A 5 -3.25 32.49 17.21
N GLY A 6 -2.52 32.06 16.18
CA GLY A 6 -2.11 30.68 15.93
C GLY A 6 -1.09 30.08 16.92
N ARG A 7 -0.81 30.77 18.04
CA ARG A 7 -0.02 30.25 19.17
C ARG A 7 -0.85 29.35 20.10
N VAL A 8 -2.18 29.49 20.11
CA VAL A 8 -3.08 28.78 21.04
C VAL A 8 -3.25 27.28 20.67
N ASP A 9 -3.19 26.92 19.39
CA ASP A 9 -3.52 25.55 18.91
C ASP A 9 -2.41 24.50 19.19
N ALA A 10 -1.13 24.91 19.24
CA ALA A 10 -0.03 23.97 19.53
C ALA A 10 0.09 23.65 21.03
N GLY A 11 -0.23 24.62 21.89
CA GLY A 11 -0.28 24.44 23.34
C GLY A 11 -1.39 23.47 23.76
N HIS A 12 -2.59 23.66 23.20
CA HIS A 12 -3.76 22.81 23.45
C HIS A 12 -3.49 21.33 23.12
N LYS A 13 -2.90 21.05 21.95
CA LYS A 13 -2.56 19.68 21.53
C LYS A 13 -1.46 19.03 22.40
N CYS A 14 -0.51 19.82 22.91
CA CYS A 14 0.47 19.29 23.86
C CYS A 14 -0.19 18.92 25.20
N GLN A 15 -1.18 19.71 25.63
CA GLN A 15 -1.96 19.45 26.84
C GLN A 15 -2.84 18.21 26.69
N GLU A 16 -3.52 18.03 25.55
CA GLU A 16 -4.29 16.80 25.24
C GLU A 16 -3.44 15.53 25.23
N ILE A 17 -2.21 15.61 24.67
CA ILE A 17 -1.27 14.48 24.68
C ILE A 17 -0.82 14.18 26.11
N ALA A 18 -0.54 15.20 26.92
CA ALA A 18 -0.18 15.00 28.32
C ALA A 18 -1.31 14.36 29.14
N SER A 19 -2.55 14.82 28.93
CA SER A 19 -3.75 14.24 29.56
C SER A 19 -3.98 12.78 29.15
N SER A 20 -3.82 12.46 27.86
CA SER A 20 -3.94 11.09 27.36
C SER A 20 -2.86 10.14 27.92
N ILE A 21 -1.62 10.63 28.04
CA ILE A 21 -0.51 9.86 28.64
C ILE A 21 -0.79 9.59 30.12
N LYS A 22 -1.34 10.57 30.84
CA LYS A 22 -1.72 10.42 32.25
C LYS A 22 -2.82 9.38 32.43
N LEU A 23 -3.93 9.49 31.68
CA LEU A 23 -5.03 8.52 31.72
C LEU A 23 -4.55 7.08 31.45
N LEU A 24 -3.66 6.90 30.48
CA LEU A 24 -3.11 5.60 30.16
C LEU A 24 -2.23 5.04 31.30
N LEU A 25 -1.42 5.88 31.94
CA LEU A 25 -0.59 5.47 33.08
C LEU A 25 -1.43 5.12 34.31
N ASP A 26 -2.48 5.88 34.57
CA ASP A 26 -3.40 5.64 35.69
C ASP A 26 -4.13 4.30 35.49
N ALA A 27 -4.61 4.01 34.28
CA ALA A 27 -5.16 2.70 33.93
C ALA A 27 -4.11 1.58 34.08
N PHE A 28 -2.87 1.81 33.68
CA PHE A 28 -1.78 0.83 33.80
C PHE A 28 -1.46 0.49 35.26
N ASN A 29 -1.43 1.49 36.14
CA ASN A 29 -1.20 1.31 37.57
C ASN A 29 -2.31 0.48 38.22
N LYS A 30 -3.56 0.78 37.88
CA LYS A 30 -4.73 0.05 38.40
C LYS A 30 -4.71 -1.42 37.98
N VAL A 31 -4.27 -1.71 36.75
CA VAL A 31 -4.07 -3.11 36.29
C VAL A 31 -2.96 -3.80 37.08
N ILE A 32 -1.84 -3.13 37.34
CA ILE A 32 -0.74 -3.71 38.13
C ILE A 32 -1.17 -3.98 39.58
N GLU A 33 -2.02 -3.13 40.15
CA GLU A 33 -2.60 -3.30 41.49
C GLU A 33 -3.56 -4.50 41.54
N ASP A 34 -4.38 -4.68 40.50
CA ASP A 34 -5.35 -5.78 40.37
C ASP A 34 -4.70 -7.15 40.08
N VAL A 35 -3.41 -7.19 39.70
CA VAL A 35 -2.67 -8.45 39.51
C VAL A 35 -2.33 -9.07 40.88
N PRO A 36 -2.80 -10.31 41.17
CA PRO A 36 -2.57 -10.98 42.45
C PRO A 36 -1.09 -11.09 42.78
N SER A 37 -0.72 -10.89 44.04
CA SER A 37 0.69 -10.92 44.48
C SER A 37 1.37 -12.28 44.28
N SER A 38 0.59 -13.35 44.08
CA SER A 38 1.08 -14.69 43.74
C SER A 38 1.59 -14.82 42.29
N ASP A 39 1.28 -13.87 41.39
CA ASP A 39 1.77 -13.83 40.02
C ASP A 39 2.82 -12.71 39.83
N SER A 40 3.93 -12.85 40.57
CA SER A 40 5.02 -11.88 40.60
C SER A 40 5.69 -11.67 39.24
N GLY A 41 5.69 -12.68 38.37
CA GLY A 41 6.24 -12.61 37.01
C GLY A 41 5.46 -11.66 36.11
N SER A 42 4.13 -11.81 36.04
CA SER A 42 3.28 -10.92 35.26
C SER A 42 3.31 -9.48 35.76
N LYS A 43 3.31 -9.30 37.09
CA LYS A 43 3.40 -7.98 37.73
C LYS A 43 4.73 -7.27 37.41
N GLN A 44 5.84 -8.00 37.47
CA GLN A 44 7.17 -7.47 37.14
C GLN A 44 7.27 -7.06 35.65
N ILE A 45 6.74 -7.86 34.74
CA ILE A 45 6.72 -7.55 33.30
C ILE A 45 5.93 -6.28 33.04
N LEU A 46 4.76 -6.12 33.66
CA LEU A 46 3.95 -4.90 33.52
C LEU A 46 4.68 -3.67 34.07
N GLU A 47 5.30 -3.77 35.25
CA GLU A 47 6.12 -2.68 35.81
C GLU A 47 7.30 -2.29 34.91
N ASP A 48 7.98 -3.25 34.28
CA ASP A 48 9.08 -2.96 33.37
C ASP A 48 8.61 -2.29 32.07
N ARG A 49 7.43 -2.66 31.56
CA ARG A 49 6.79 -1.99 30.42
C ARG A 49 6.32 -0.58 30.76
N LYS A 50 5.75 -0.38 31.95
CA LYS A 50 5.40 0.95 32.47
C LYS A 50 6.63 1.84 32.55
N LYS A 51 7.76 1.36 33.10
CA LYS A 51 9.03 2.10 33.13
C LYS A 51 9.52 2.46 31.72
N GLU A 52 9.40 1.53 30.77
CA GLU A 52 9.77 1.77 29.38
C GLU A 52 8.88 2.86 28.74
N PHE A 53 7.56 2.81 28.97
CA PHE A 53 6.61 3.82 28.50
C PHE A 53 6.91 5.21 29.09
N VAL A 54 7.12 5.31 30.41
CA VAL A 54 7.50 6.57 31.08
C VAL A 54 8.81 7.13 30.50
N ARG A 55 9.79 6.27 30.23
CA ARG A 55 11.07 6.67 29.62
C ARG A 55 10.88 7.26 28.22
N TYR A 56 10.01 6.68 27.39
CA TYR A 56 9.72 7.21 26.05
C TYR A 56 8.90 8.50 26.10
N SER A 57 7.92 8.58 27.00
CA SER A 57 7.15 9.82 27.25
C SER A 57 8.07 10.97 27.65
N LYS A 58 9.01 10.75 28.58
CA LYS A 58 9.99 11.76 28.99
C LYS A 58 10.92 12.19 27.84
N LYS A 59 11.36 11.25 26.99
CA LYS A 59 12.15 11.56 25.79
C LYS A 59 11.36 12.42 24.80
N PHE A 60 10.07 12.14 24.63
CA PHE A 60 9.18 12.93 23.79
C PHE A 60 9.01 14.35 24.31
N SER A 61 8.72 14.55 25.60
CA SER A 61 8.64 15.88 26.21
C SER A 61 9.95 16.67 26.05
N ASN A 62 11.11 16.00 26.21
CA ASN A 62 12.42 16.63 26.00
C ASN A 62 12.68 16.99 24.53
N MET A 63 12.17 16.20 23.59
CA MET A 63 12.25 16.50 22.16
C MET A 63 11.42 17.74 21.82
N LEU A 64 10.20 17.85 22.36
CA LEU A 64 9.35 19.03 22.20
C LEU A 64 10.01 20.27 22.81
N LYS A 65 10.54 20.18 24.04
CA LYS A 65 11.28 21.28 24.67
C LYS A 65 12.45 21.78 23.80
N LYS A 66 13.28 20.85 23.28
CA LYS A 66 14.39 21.20 22.37
C LYS A 66 13.91 21.80 21.06
N PHE A 67 12.77 21.34 20.54
CA PHE A 67 12.17 21.89 19.32
C PHE A 67 11.76 23.35 19.53
N PHE A 68 11.05 23.66 20.63
CA PHE A 68 10.64 25.03 20.94
C PHE A 68 11.81 25.95 21.28
N GLN A 69 12.84 25.46 21.99
CA GLN A 69 14.08 26.22 22.27
C GLN A 69 14.82 26.61 20.98
N ARG A 70 14.89 25.71 19.99
CA ARG A 70 15.52 26.00 18.68
C ARG A 70 14.75 27.00 17.82
N GLN A 71 13.44 27.14 18.03
CA GLN A 71 12.65 28.16 17.35
C GLN A 71 12.91 29.54 17.95
N GLN A 72 13.05 29.65 19.27
CA GLN A 72 13.37 30.90 19.96
C GLN A 72 14.80 31.40 19.68
N SER A 73 15.77 30.49 19.45
CA SER A 73 17.15 30.88 19.14
C SER A 73 17.32 31.43 17.72
N LYS A 74 16.48 31.01 16.77
CA LYS A 74 16.52 31.52 15.38
C LYS A 74 16.00 32.95 15.23
N THR A 75 15.24 33.43 16.21
CA THR A 75 14.70 34.81 16.22
C THR A 75 15.69 35.83 16.79
N LYS A 76 16.81 35.40 17.38
CA LYS A 76 17.81 36.28 18.03
C LYS A 76 19.09 36.55 17.22
N CYS A 77 19.26 35.96 16.03
CA CYS A 77 20.46 36.16 15.20
C CYS A 77 20.14 36.97 13.94
N PHE A 78 19.88 38.26 14.10
CA PHE A 78 20.04 39.30 13.07
C PHE A 78 20.17 40.66 13.77
N PRO A 79 21.37 41.28 13.84
CA PRO A 79 21.50 42.71 14.00
C PRO A 79 21.83 43.39 12.66
N GLU A 80 21.12 44.50 12.43
CA GLU A 80 21.50 45.69 11.65
C GLU A 80 21.82 45.57 10.14
N CYS A 81 20.79 45.85 9.32
CA CYS A 81 20.90 46.80 8.20
C CYS A 81 19.53 47.47 7.95
N LYS A 82 19.56 48.78 7.67
CA LYS A 82 18.44 49.72 7.66
C LYS A 82 17.62 49.72 6.35
N LEU A 83 16.28 49.72 6.52
CA LEU A 83 15.16 50.27 5.69
C LEU A 83 14.77 49.62 4.33
N PRO A 84 13.48 49.73 3.87
CA PRO A 84 12.21 49.79 4.61
C PRO A 84 11.13 48.78 4.14
N TYR A 85 10.25 48.43 5.08
CA TYR A 85 8.81 48.05 4.95
C TYR A 85 8.31 47.27 3.71
N ILE A 86 8.16 45.95 3.87
CA ILE A 86 7.11 45.15 3.20
C ILE A 86 6.45 44.25 4.24
N PRO A 87 5.15 44.42 4.56
CA PRO A 87 4.44 43.54 5.49
C PRO A 87 3.91 42.31 4.73
N ASN A 88 4.32 41.11 5.18
CA ASN A 88 3.65 39.80 5.05
C ASN A 88 4.65 38.64 4.85
N GLN A 89 5.46 38.32 5.86
CA GLN A 89 6.09 36.98 5.90
C GLN A 89 5.10 35.96 6.50
N ARG A 90 4.37 35.31 5.60
CA ARG A 90 3.65 34.05 5.89
C ARG A 90 4.62 33.02 6.46
N TYR A 91 4.24 32.40 7.58
CA TYR A 91 4.88 31.18 8.07
C TYR A 91 5.05 30.17 6.92
N SER A 92 6.30 29.82 6.62
CA SER A 92 6.63 28.87 5.56
C SER A 92 5.87 27.56 5.74
N LYS A 93 5.20 27.11 4.66
CA LYS A 93 4.50 25.82 4.50
C LYS A 93 5.30 24.63 5.04
N ASN A 94 6.64 24.73 5.11
CA ASN A 94 7.52 23.66 5.60
C ASN A 94 7.48 23.46 7.14
N SER A 95 7.14 24.47 7.94
CA SER A 95 7.10 24.35 9.40
C SER A 95 5.84 23.62 9.90
N LYS A 96 4.66 23.98 9.38
CA LYS A 96 3.38 23.27 9.60
C LYS A 96 3.43 21.82 9.12
N THR A 97 4.01 21.58 7.94
CA THR A 97 4.13 20.23 7.37
C THR A 97 5.06 19.33 8.18
N ARG A 98 6.16 19.88 8.71
CA ARG A 98 7.06 19.14 9.62
C ARG A 98 6.41 18.83 10.97
N MET A 99 5.62 19.75 11.53
CA MET A 99 4.89 19.51 12.78
C MET A 99 3.78 18.45 12.60
N LEU A 100 3.03 18.51 11.49
CA LEU A 100 2.03 17.49 11.11
C LEU A 100 2.66 16.11 10.86
N LEU A 101 3.85 16.07 10.27
CA LEU A 101 4.59 14.81 10.05
C LEU A 101 5.07 14.21 11.39
N ILE A 102 5.58 15.04 12.30
CA ILE A 102 5.96 14.62 13.65
C ILE A 102 4.73 14.11 14.42
N LEU A 103 3.60 14.81 14.38
CA LEU A 103 2.35 14.39 15.02
C LEU A 103 1.81 13.07 14.41
N LYS A 104 1.91 12.87 13.09
CA LYS A 104 1.52 11.60 12.43
C LYS A 104 2.43 10.42 12.81
N ILE A 105 3.73 10.66 12.96
CA ILE A 105 4.70 9.64 13.40
C ILE A 105 4.48 9.29 14.88
N VAL A 106 4.16 10.29 15.70
CA VAL A 106 3.86 10.15 17.13
C VAL A 106 2.54 9.41 17.34
N GLY A 107 1.47 9.77 16.62
CA GLY A 107 0.20 9.05 16.67
C GLY A 107 0.37 7.56 16.35
N ARG A 108 1.12 7.23 15.29
CA ARG A 108 1.43 5.84 14.93
C ARG A 108 2.29 5.11 15.98
N SER A 109 3.20 5.81 16.65
CA SER A 109 4.04 5.23 17.70
C SER A 109 3.24 4.95 18.97
N ILE A 110 2.33 5.85 19.34
CA ILE A 110 1.42 5.66 20.47
C ILE A 110 0.49 4.47 20.18
N THR A 111 -0.19 4.43 19.03
CA THR A 111 -1.06 3.30 18.65
C THR A 111 -0.32 1.96 18.62
N MET A 112 0.94 1.93 18.17
CA MET A 112 1.75 0.71 18.16
C MET A 112 2.11 0.25 19.58
N VAL A 113 2.41 1.18 20.48
CA VAL A 113 2.69 0.87 21.89
C VAL A 113 1.42 0.42 22.61
N THR A 114 0.27 1.07 22.38
CA THR A 114 -1.02 0.65 22.95
C THR A 114 -1.41 -0.75 22.47
N ASN A 115 -1.20 -1.07 21.18
CA ASN A 115 -1.51 -2.39 20.62
C ASN A 115 -0.59 -3.50 21.17
N ASN A 116 0.70 -3.21 21.37
CA ASN A 116 1.64 -4.16 21.95
C ASN A 116 1.35 -4.39 23.44
N VAL A 117 0.99 -3.34 24.17
CA VAL A 117 0.54 -3.42 25.57
C VAL A 117 -0.72 -4.26 25.70
N VAL A 118 -1.74 -4.00 24.87
CA VAL A 118 -3.00 -4.79 24.88
C VAL A 118 -2.73 -6.25 24.55
N HIS A 119 -1.86 -6.52 23.57
CA HIS A 119 -1.46 -7.87 23.18
C HIS A 119 -0.70 -8.61 24.30
N ASP A 120 0.21 -7.94 25.01
CA ASP A 120 1.00 -8.55 26.08
C ASP A 120 0.16 -8.75 27.35
N VAL A 121 -0.75 -7.81 27.68
CA VAL A 121 -1.78 -8.02 28.71
C VAL A 121 -2.60 -9.28 28.35
N PHE A 122 -3.11 -9.38 27.11
CA PHE A 122 -3.89 -10.54 26.65
C PHE A 122 -3.14 -11.87 26.79
N LYS A 123 -1.83 -11.86 26.56
CA LYS A 123 -0.97 -13.04 26.60
C LYS A 123 -0.63 -13.48 28.03
N HIS A 124 -0.65 -12.58 29.01
CA HIS A 124 -0.15 -12.86 30.37
C HIS A 124 -1.24 -12.96 31.44
N VAL A 125 -2.48 -12.51 31.17
CA VAL A 125 -3.62 -12.82 32.08
C VAL A 125 -4.18 -14.24 31.91
N ASN A 126 -3.47 -15.13 31.20
CA ASN A 126 -3.85 -16.52 30.94
C ASN A 126 -5.31 -16.71 30.48
N GLY A 127 -5.84 -15.74 29.72
CA GLY A 127 -7.19 -15.80 29.17
C GLY A 127 -8.33 -15.65 30.18
N LYS A 128 -8.10 -15.16 31.41
CA LYS A 128 -9.20 -14.85 32.35
C LYS A 128 -10.05 -13.69 31.81
N PRO A 129 -11.26 -13.97 31.27
CA PRO A 129 -11.99 -12.99 30.44
C PRO A 129 -12.47 -11.77 31.23
N GLN A 130 -12.68 -11.93 32.55
CA GLN A 130 -13.26 -10.91 33.43
C GLN A 130 -12.30 -9.74 33.70
N MET A 131 -10.99 -9.98 33.84
CA MET A 131 -10.00 -8.91 34.01
C MET A 131 -9.73 -8.18 32.69
N VAL A 132 -9.68 -8.91 31.58
CA VAL A 132 -9.57 -8.33 30.23
C VAL A 132 -10.80 -7.47 29.92
N HIS A 133 -12.00 -7.94 30.29
CA HIS A 133 -13.25 -7.19 30.19
C HIS A 133 -13.21 -5.90 31.02
N LYS A 134 -12.74 -5.94 32.27
CA LYS A 134 -12.62 -4.75 33.14
C LYS A 134 -11.65 -3.70 32.58
N VAL A 135 -10.48 -4.12 32.08
CA VAL A 135 -9.51 -3.23 31.41
C VAL A 135 -10.07 -2.61 30.15
N LEU A 136 -10.81 -3.37 29.35
CA LEU A 136 -11.41 -2.90 28.11
C LEU A 136 -12.66 -2.03 28.33
N CYS A 137 -13.40 -2.24 29.41
CA CYS A 137 -14.53 -1.39 29.84
C CYS A 137 -14.07 -0.05 30.40
N GLU A 138 -12.98 -0.02 31.17
CA GLU A 138 -12.39 1.23 31.68
C GLU A 138 -11.68 2.05 30.58
N LEU A 139 -11.35 1.41 29.45
CA LEU A 139 -10.80 2.05 28.23
C LEU A 139 -11.88 2.36 27.16
N GLY A 140 -13.17 2.25 27.49
CA GLY A 140 -14.27 2.09 26.53
C GLY A 140 -14.32 3.09 25.35
N GLY A 141 -14.74 2.70 24.14
CA GLY A 141 -15.55 1.52 23.80
C GLY A 141 -15.31 0.94 22.41
N VAL A 142 -15.18 -0.40 22.35
CA VAL A 142 -15.32 -1.23 21.15
C VAL A 142 -15.90 -2.59 21.57
N THR A 143 -16.90 -3.11 20.85
CA THR A 143 -17.72 -4.28 21.23
C THR A 143 -17.06 -5.65 20.96
N LEU A 144 -17.37 -6.59 21.87
CA LEU A 144 -16.75 -7.91 22.13
C LEU A 144 -16.79 -8.94 20.97
N HIS A 145 -17.58 -8.71 19.92
CA HIS A 145 -17.92 -9.75 18.92
C HIS A 145 -16.82 -10.05 17.89
N ALA A 146 -15.83 -9.16 17.72
CA ALA A 146 -14.81 -9.28 16.67
C ALA A 146 -13.64 -10.24 17.00
N ILE A 147 -13.41 -10.55 18.28
CA ILE A 147 -12.18 -11.24 18.72
C ILE A 147 -12.34 -12.77 18.68
N ILE A 148 -13.55 -13.28 18.94
CA ILE A 148 -13.84 -14.73 18.94
C ILE A 148 -13.74 -15.32 17.51
N VAL A 149 -14.13 -14.55 16.49
CA VAL A 149 -14.11 -14.98 15.08
C VAL A 149 -12.67 -15.13 14.53
N GLY A 150 -11.72 -14.32 14.99
CA GLY A 150 -10.34 -14.34 14.52
C GLY A 150 -9.54 -15.60 14.90
N SER A 151 -9.82 -16.19 16.06
CA SER A 151 -9.15 -17.41 16.54
C SER A 151 -9.60 -18.66 15.76
N ILE A 152 -10.90 -18.75 15.49
CA ILE A 152 -11.51 -19.86 14.72
C ILE A 152 -11.09 -19.78 13.25
N TYR A 153 -11.08 -18.57 12.67
CA TYR A 153 -10.64 -18.34 11.29
C TYR A 153 -9.17 -18.76 11.05
N ASN A 154 -8.27 -18.46 12.00
CA ASN A 154 -6.85 -18.83 11.88
C ASN A 154 -6.61 -20.34 12.01
N LYS A 155 -7.40 -21.04 12.83
CA LYS A 155 -7.37 -22.51 12.89
C LYS A 155 -7.91 -23.15 11.61
N ALA A 156 -9.04 -22.66 11.09
CA ALA A 156 -9.61 -23.12 9.81
C ALA A 156 -8.65 -22.90 8.62
N LYS A 157 -7.96 -21.75 8.59
CA LYS A 157 -6.97 -21.43 7.55
C LYS A 157 -5.75 -22.36 7.53
N ARG A 158 -5.30 -22.83 8.70
CA ARG A 158 -4.22 -23.83 8.81
C ARG A 158 -4.66 -25.21 8.30
N VAL A 159 -5.89 -25.62 8.61
CA VAL A 159 -6.47 -26.88 8.12
C VAL A 159 -6.61 -26.85 6.60
N VAL A 160 -7.13 -25.77 6.02
CA VAL A 160 -7.25 -25.60 4.55
C VAL A 160 -5.88 -25.59 3.86
N HIS A 161 -4.85 -25.00 4.50
CA HIS A 161 -3.49 -25.00 3.96
C HIS A 161 -2.85 -26.40 3.96
N LEU A 162 -3.08 -27.20 5.01
CA LEU A 162 -2.63 -28.59 5.05
C LEU A 162 -3.36 -29.45 4.00
N VAL A 163 -4.67 -29.29 3.85
CA VAL A 163 -5.46 -30.00 2.82
C VAL A 163 -4.97 -29.65 1.40
N ARG A 164 -4.58 -28.40 1.14
CA ARG A 164 -3.96 -27.99 -0.15
C ARG A 164 -2.60 -28.62 -0.38
N LYS A 165 -1.75 -28.69 0.65
CA LYS A 165 -0.46 -29.38 0.58
C LYS A 165 -0.63 -30.86 0.26
N LEU A 166 -1.64 -31.50 0.86
CA LEU A 166 -1.98 -32.90 0.63
C LEU A 166 -2.53 -33.16 -0.78
N LYS A 167 -3.35 -32.24 -1.34
CA LYS A 167 -3.85 -32.33 -2.73
C LYS A 167 -2.73 -32.28 -3.78
N ASN A 168 -1.66 -31.54 -3.50
CA ASN A 168 -0.54 -31.37 -4.43
C ASN A 168 0.52 -32.48 -4.36
N CYS A 169 0.43 -33.39 -3.38
CA CYS A 169 1.37 -34.52 -3.22
C CYS A 169 0.82 -35.86 -3.76
N ARG A 170 -0.24 -35.84 -4.58
CA ARG A 170 -0.98 -37.02 -5.06
C ARG A 170 -0.11 -38.09 -5.74
N ASN A 171 1.05 -37.72 -6.29
CA ASN A 171 1.92 -38.61 -7.07
C ASN A 171 3.16 -39.11 -6.31
N ASN A 172 3.26 -38.91 -4.99
CA ASN A 172 4.41 -39.38 -4.22
C ASN A 172 4.09 -40.70 -3.48
N GLU A 173 4.53 -41.82 -4.08
CA GLU A 173 4.33 -43.19 -3.57
C GLU A 173 4.82 -43.39 -2.12
N ARG A 174 5.93 -42.75 -1.75
CA ARG A 174 6.54 -42.88 -0.41
C ARG A 174 5.67 -42.25 0.67
N LEU A 175 4.98 -41.16 0.33
CA LEU A 175 4.06 -40.47 1.23
C LEU A 175 2.70 -41.19 1.32
N GLN A 176 2.24 -41.81 0.22
CA GLN A 176 1.03 -42.65 0.23
C GLN A 176 1.18 -43.86 1.16
N LYS A 177 2.34 -44.51 1.16
CA LYS A 177 2.64 -45.66 2.04
C LYS A 177 2.68 -45.28 3.53
N TYR A 178 3.18 -44.07 3.83
CA TYR A 178 3.20 -43.50 5.19
C TYR A 178 1.80 -43.07 5.67
N LEU A 179 0.94 -42.57 4.78
CA LEU A 179 -0.42 -42.14 5.10
C LEU A 179 -1.42 -43.31 5.26
N GLN A 180 -1.13 -44.48 4.68
CA GLN A 180 -1.97 -45.67 4.83
C GLN A 180 -1.75 -46.39 6.18
N THR A 181 -0.59 -46.20 6.81
CA THR A 181 -0.23 -46.87 8.08
C THR A 181 -0.77 -46.14 9.31
N ASP A 182 -1.04 -44.83 9.23
CA ASP A 182 -1.48 -44.03 10.37
C ASP A 182 -3.01 -44.00 10.56
N PHE A 183 -3.50 -44.40 11.74
CA PHE A 183 -4.93 -44.60 12.05
C PHE A 183 -5.75 -43.30 11.96
N VAL A 184 -5.15 -42.18 12.36
CA VAL A 184 -5.81 -40.86 12.36
C VAL A 184 -6.11 -40.38 10.93
N PHE A 185 -5.25 -40.72 9.97
CA PHE A 185 -5.43 -40.33 8.57
C PHE A 185 -6.50 -41.14 7.84
N ARG A 186 -6.70 -42.43 8.21
CA ARG A 186 -7.80 -43.24 7.65
C ARG A 186 -9.18 -42.70 8.03
N VAL A 187 -9.34 -42.26 9.27
CA VAL A 187 -10.61 -41.68 9.77
C VAL A 187 -10.88 -40.31 9.13
N LEU A 188 -9.86 -39.47 9.00
CA LEU A 188 -9.99 -38.16 8.35
C LEU A 188 -10.25 -38.27 6.84
N LYS A 189 -9.64 -39.24 6.16
CA LYS A 189 -9.90 -39.49 4.74
C LYS A 189 -11.35 -39.92 4.50
N ARG A 190 -11.88 -40.83 5.31
CA ARG A 190 -13.28 -41.28 5.23
C ARG A 190 -14.27 -40.12 5.41
N LYS A 191 -14.07 -39.27 6.41
CA LYS A 191 -14.91 -38.07 6.63
C LYS A 191 -14.81 -37.04 5.52
N VAL A 192 -13.66 -36.92 4.86
CA VAL A 192 -13.50 -36.03 3.71
C VAL A 192 -14.22 -36.57 2.48
N ASP A 193 -14.15 -37.88 2.25
CA ASP A 193 -14.82 -38.54 1.13
C ASP A 193 -16.35 -38.52 1.31
N GLU A 194 -16.86 -38.76 2.53
CA GLU A 194 -18.30 -38.63 2.88
C GLU A 194 -18.82 -37.19 2.66
N ASN A 195 -18.06 -36.18 3.09
CA ASN A 195 -18.43 -34.77 2.89
C ASN A 195 -18.36 -34.33 1.42
N ASP A 196 -17.47 -34.93 0.59
CA ASP A 196 -17.39 -34.60 -0.85
C ASP A 196 -18.59 -35.17 -1.61
N GLU A 197 -19.13 -36.30 -1.16
CA GLU A 197 -20.31 -36.94 -1.74
C GLU A 197 -21.60 -36.18 -1.39
N GLU A 198 -21.74 -35.72 -0.14
CA GLU A 198 -22.82 -34.81 0.29
C GLU A 198 -22.80 -33.49 -0.50
N LEU A 199 -21.61 -32.88 -0.68
CA LEU A 199 -21.47 -31.65 -1.46
C LEU A 199 -21.86 -31.81 -2.94
N ARG A 200 -21.62 -33.00 -3.52
CA ARG A 200 -22.00 -33.30 -4.91
C ARG A 200 -23.51 -33.41 -5.07
N GLU A 201 -24.20 -34.01 -4.12
CA GLU A 201 -25.66 -34.08 -4.14
C GLU A 201 -26.31 -32.71 -3.93
N ASP A 202 -25.77 -31.89 -3.03
CA ASP A 202 -26.25 -30.52 -2.85
C ASP A 202 -25.99 -29.64 -4.09
N CYS A 203 -24.87 -29.83 -4.78
CA CYS A 203 -24.63 -29.17 -6.07
C CYS A 203 -25.63 -29.63 -7.16
N LYS A 204 -26.05 -30.90 -7.17
CA LYS A 204 -27.09 -31.38 -8.10
C LYS A 204 -28.45 -30.76 -7.78
N LYS A 205 -28.84 -30.70 -6.50
CA LYS A 205 -30.06 -30.03 -6.05
C LYS A 205 -30.06 -28.55 -6.43
N LEU A 206 -28.96 -27.85 -6.15
CA LEU A 206 -28.82 -26.42 -6.46
C LEU A 206 -28.90 -26.14 -7.97
N ARG A 207 -28.34 -27.01 -8.82
CA ARG A 207 -28.47 -26.90 -10.28
C ARG A 207 -29.91 -27.08 -10.77
N LYS A 208 -30.68 -27.97 -10.15
CA LYS A 208 -32.12 -28.12 -10.46
C LYS A 208 -32.91 -26.87 -10.05
N THR A 209 -32.64 -26.31 -8.88
CA THR A 209 -33.28 -25.07 -8.40
C THR A 209 -32.91 -23.85 -9.24
N ILE A 210 -31.65 -23.73 -9.68
CA ILE A 210 -31.22 -22.66 -10.58
C ILE A 210 -31.94 -22.75 -11.92
N LYS A 211 -32.03 -23.93 -12.54
CA LYS A 211 -32.78 -24.13 -13.79
C LYS A 211 -34.26 -23.74 -13.65
N ALA A 212 -34.92 -24.13 -12.55
CA ALA A 212 -36.30 -23.72 -12.27
C ALA A 212 -36.43 -22.20 -12.08
N SER A 213 -35.47 -21.56 -11.41
CA SER A 213 -35.47 -20.11 -11.23
C SER A 213 -35.22 -19.32 -12.51
N THR A 214 -34.41 -19.85 -13.44
CA THR A 214 -34.14 -19.21 -14.74
C THR A 214 -35.38 -19.23 -15.62
N ILE A 215 -36.13 -20.34 -15.62
CA ILE A 215 -37.40 -20.47 -16.33
C ILE A 215 -38.44 -19.49 -15.75
N LEU A 216 -38.50 -19.36 -14.42
CA LEU A 216 -39.40 -18.40 -13.76
C LEU A 216 -39.04 -16.95 -14.09
N ARG A 217 -37.75 -16.60 -14.12
CA ARG A 217 -37.28 -15.25 -14.50
C ARG A 217 -37.59 -14.93 -15.97
N GLN A 218 -37.41 -15.89 -16.88
CA GLN A 218 -37.77 -15.72 -18.28
C GLN A 218 -39.28 -15.50 -18.44
N HIS A 219 -40.11 -16.21 -17.66
CA HIS A 219 -41.56 -16.03 -17.69
C HIS A 219 -42.00 -14.65 -17.17
N VAL A 220 -41.40 -14.18 -16.07
CA VAL A 220 -41.66 -12.83 -15.52
C VAL A 220 -41.23 -11.74 -16.51
N THR A 221 -40.08 -11.88 -17.17
CA THR A 221 -39.62 -10.92 -18.18
C THR A 221 -40.57 -10.87 -19.39
N ILE A 222 -41.08 -12.01 -19.85
CA ILE A 222 -42.04 -12.07 -20.96
C ILE A 222 -43.37 -11.41 -20.57
N VAL A 223 -43.85 -11.62 -19.34
CA VAL A 223 -45.07 -10.97 -18.82
C VAL A 223 -44.89 -9.45 -18.75
N LEU A 224 -43.77 -8.98 -18.21
CA LEU A 224 -43.47 -7.54 -18.12
C LEU A 224 -43.32 -6.88 -19.50
N LEU A 225 -42.74 -7.58 -20.48
CA LEU A 225 -42.63 -7.09 -21.85
C LEU A 225 -44.00 -7.02 -22.53
N LYS A 226 -44.88 -8.01 -22.32
CA LYS A 226 -46.27 -7.97 -22.83
C LYS A 226 -47.06 -6.80 -22.22
N GLN A 227 -46.89 -6.57 -20.92
CA GLN A 227 -47.51 -5.43 -20.23
C GLN A 227 -47.02 -4.10 -20.81
N ARG A 228 -45.71 -3.96 -21.03
CA ARG A 228 -45.12 -2.75 -21.60
C ARG A 228 -45.51 -2.50 -23.06
N VAL A 229 -45.73 -3.57 -23.84
CA VAL A 229 -46.27 -3.45 -25.21
C VAL A 229 -47.72 -3.00 -25.20
N ASN A 230 -48.55 -3.53 -24.29
CA ASN A 230 -49.94 -3.07 -24.12
C ASN A 230 -50.00 -1.61 -23.66
N ASP A 231 -49.16 -1.21 -22.69
CA ASP A 231 -49.07 0.18 -22.23
C ASP A 231 -48.66 1.14 -23.37
N LEU A 232 -47.81 0.69 -24.30
CA LEU A 232 -47.40 1.48 -25.47
C LEU A 232 -48.50 1.55 -26.53
N LEU A 233 -49.29 0.48 -26.70
CA LEU A 233 -50.47 0.48 -27.57
C LEU A 233 -51.57 1.40 -27.02
N ASP A 234 -51.79 1.41 -25.71
CA ASP A 234 -52.75 2.30 -25.05
C ASP A 234 -52.31 3.77 -25.15
N ARG A 235 -51.01 4.05 -24.99
CA ARG A 235 -50.44 5.39 -25.22
C ARG A 235 -50.56 5.83 -26.68
N LYS A 236 -50.40 4.93 -27.64
CA LYS A 236 -50.57 5.22 -29.07
C LYS A 236 -52.04 5.54 -29.41
N ASN A 237 -52.98 4.79 -28.83
CA ASN A 237 -54.43 5.02 -29.00
C ASN A 237 -54.90 6.33 -28.33
N GLN A 238 -54.23 6.78 -27.27
CA GLN A 238 -54.48 8.08 -26.63
C GLN A 238 -53.85 9.26 -27.39
N HIS A 239 -52.80 9.03 -28.19
CA HIS A 239 -52.07 10.08 -28.91
C HIS A 239 -52.66 10.42 -30.30
N GLU A 240 -53.72 9.73 -30.74
CA GLU A 240 -54.44 10.02 -32.00
C GLU A 240 -55.73 10.86 -31.81
N LYS A 241 -56.03 11.32 -30.59
CA LYS A 241 -57.10 12.30 -30.35
C LYS A 241 -56.61 13.44 -29.46
N GLY A 242 -56.31 14.58 -30.08
CA GLY A 242 -56.19 15.85 -29.36
C GLY A 242 -54.78 16.43 -29.33
N THR A 243 -54.19 16.65 -30.50
CA THR A 243 -53.15 17.67 -30.62
C THR A 243 -53.83 19.04 -30.60
N GLN A 244 -53.23 19.95 -29.84
CA GLN A 244 -53.32 21.42 -29.93
C GLN A 244 -54.28 22.10 -28.93
N CYS A 245 -53.66 22.87 -28.01
CA CYS A 245 -54.22 23.91 -27.12
C CYS A 245 -54.47 23.58 -25.63
N ASN A 246 -53.52 22.95 -24.90
CA ASN A 246 -53.58 22.91 -23.42
C ASN A 246 -52.23 23.03 -22.67
N THR A 247 -51.09 23.03 -23.36
CA THR A 247 -49.76 22.91 -22.73
C THR A 247 -49.35 24.08 -21.84
N SER A 248 -49.92 25.28 -21.99
CA SER A 248 -49.59 26.41 -21.11
C SER A 248 -50.48 26.51 -19.87
N LYS A 249 -51.71 25.94 -19.88
CA LYS A 249 -52.60 25.96 -18.70
C LYS A 249 -52.26 24.84 -17.73
N THR A 250 -51.92 23.64 -18.23
CA THR A 250 -51.52 22.52 -17.38
C THR A 250 -50.18 22.76 -16.69
N ILE A 251 -49.27 23.51 -17.31
CA ILE A 251 -48.00 23.89 -16.66
C ILE A 251 -48.25 24.92 -15.55
N ILE A 252 -49.20 25.84 -15.72
CA ILE A 252 -49.57 26.81 -14.67
C ILE A 252 -50.28 26.11 -13.51
N GLU A 253 -51.26 25.24 -13.78
CA GLU A 253 -51.94 24.44 -12.75
C GLU A 253 -50.95 23.51 -12.01
N ASN A 254 -50.01 22.86 -12.72
CA ASN A 254 -49.00 22.03 -12.06
C ASN A 254 -48.01 22.84 -11.20
N LEU A 255 -47.68 24.07 -11.60
CA LEU A 255 -46.81 24.95 -10.82
C LEU A 255 -47.55 25.55 -9.61
N GLU A 256 -48.85 25.80 -9.73
CA GLU A 256 -49.70 26.24 -8.62
C GLU A 256 -49.89 25.12 -7.58
N ASP A 257 -50.08 23.87 -8.03
CA ASP A 257 -50.10 22.69 -7.17
C ASP A 257 -48.74 22.45 -6.49
N GLU A 258 -47.62 22.65 -7.20
CA GLU A 258 -46.27 22.52 -6.63
C GLU A 258 -45.98 23.63 -5.60
N ILE A 259 -46.47 24.86 -5.83
CA ILE A 259 -46.38 25.97 -4.88
C ILE A 259 -47.23 25.69 -3.62
N ASP A 260 -48.40 25.09 -3.74
CA ASP A 260 -49.25 24.75 -2.59
C ASP A 260 -48.73 23.54 -1.81
N ILE A 261 -48.09 22.57 -2.49
CA ILE A 261 -47.32 21.50 -1.82
C ILE A 261 -46.16 22.10 -1.04
N LEU A 262 -45.35 22.99 -1.64
CA LEU A 262 -44.22 23.64 -0.95
C LEU A 262 -44.67 24.56 0.20
N LYS A 263 -45.82 25.24 0.09
CA LYS A 263 -46.42 26.00 1.20
C LYS A 263 -46.95 25.09 2.31
N SER A 264 -47.42 23.90 1.98
CA SER A 264 -47.84 22.89 2.96
C SER A 264 -46.63 22.27 3.66
N GLU A 265 -45.50 22.09 2.97
CA GLU A 265 -44.21 21.69 3.56
C GLU A 265 -43.68 22.77 4.51
N CYS A 266 -43.76 24.05 4.14
CA CYS A 266 -43.39 25.16 5.03
C CYS A 266 -44.35 25.38 6.22
N ARG A 267 -45.60 24.87 6.18
CA ARG A 267 -46.56 24.94 7.30
C ARG A 267 -46.54 23.70 8.20
N ASN A 268 -45.96 22.60 7.72
CA ASN A 268 -45.82 21.36 8.50
C ASN A 268 -44.60 21.37 9.45
N ASP A 269 -43.68 22.33 9.30
CA ASP A 269 -42.55 22.53 10.22
C ASP A 269 -42.96 23.08 11.60
N ASP A 270 -44.15 23.65 11.74
CA ASP A 270 -44.61 24.23 13.02
C ASP A 270 -45.45 23.27 13.88
N ASN A 271 -45.77 22.04 13.42
CA ASN A 271 -46.72 21.18 14.15
C ASN A 271 -46.47 19.67 14.18
N ASN A 272 -45.30 19.16 13.76
CA ASN A 272 -44.96 17.75 13.94
C ASN A 272 -43.78 17.52 14.90
N ASN A 273 -44.15 17.22 16.13
CA ASN A 273 -43.30 16.84 17.24
C ASN A 273 -42.81 15.38 17.09
N VAL A 274 -41.92 15.10 16.12
CA VAL A 274 -41.28 13.78 15.94
C VAL A 274 -39.81 13.91 15.52
N ASN A 275 -38.88 13.83 16.49
CA ASN A 275 -37.44 13.51 16.35
C ASN A 275 -36.68 14.11 15.15
N ASP A 276 -36.35 15.39 15.24
CA ASP A 276 -35.50 16.12 14.28
C ASP A 276 -34.00 15.76 14.31
N ASP A 277 -33.57 14.91 15.25
CA ASP A 277 -32.14 14.62 15.47
C ASP A 277 -31.60 13.42 14.65
N LEU A 278 -32.45 12.70 13.91
CA LEU A 278 -32.03 11.53 13.13
C LEU A 278 -31.75 11.86 11.67
N ILE A 279 -30.47 11.83 11.29
CA ILE A 279 -30.08 12.06 9.90
C ILE A 279 -30.60 10.92 9.02
N GLN A 280 -31.53 11.23 8.12
CA GLN A 280 -32.02 10.29 7.12
C GLN A 280 -30.90 9.87 6.15
N THR A 281 -30.70 8.57 6.00
CA THR A 281 -29.63 7.98 5.17
C THR A 281 -30.13 7.37 3.87
N ARG A 282 -31.45 7.20 3.73
CA ARG A 282 -32.10 6.55 2.58
C ARG A 282 -33.06 7.50 1.90
N LEU A 283 -33.26 7.29 0.59
CA LEU A 283 -34.27 7.99 -0.19
C LEU A 283 -35.63 7.31 -0.03
N GLU A 284 -36.69 8.11 -0.08
CA GLU A 284 -38.08 7.64 -0.04
C GLU A 284 -38.56 7.15 -1.42
N SER A 285 -37.80 6.23 -2.02
CA SER A 285 -38.13 5.64 -3.32
C SER A 285 -38.20 4.11 -3.25
N LYS A 286 -38.76 3.48 -4.31
CA LYS A 286 -38.83 2.02 -4.39
C LYS A 286 -37.44 1.40 -4.18
N GLY A 287 -37.32 0.54 -3.17
CA GLY A 287 -36.07 -0.12 -2.78
C GLY A 287 -35.24 0.63 -1.72
N LYS A 288 -35.67 1.82 -1.28
CA LYS A 288 -35.04 2.66 -0.24
C LYS A 288 -33.51 2.78 -0.40
N PRO A 289 -32.98 3.20 -1.57
CA PRO A 289 -31.55 3.31 -1.80
C PRO A 289 -30.91 4.33 -0.84
N PHE A 290 -29.61 4.18 -0.58
CA PHE A 290 -28.87 5.16 0.20
C PHE A 290 -28.72 6.47 -0.59
N ASN A 291 -28.89 7.60 0.10
CA ASN A 291 -28.78 8.93 -0.50
C ASN A 291 -27.34 9.26 -0.92
N ASP A 292 -27.20 10.27 -1.77
CA ASP A 292 -25.91 10.61 -2.37
C ASP A 292 -24.86 11.07 -1.35
N LYS A 293 -25.29 11.71 -0.25
CA LYS A 293 -24.38 12.10 0.85
C LYS A 293 -23.70 10.87 1.46
N ILE A 294 -24.47 9.81 1.77
CA ILE A 294 -23.92 8.56 2.29
C ILE A 294 -23.04 7.86 1.25
N ARG A 295 -23.45 7.83 -0.02
CA ARG A 295 -22.64 7.26 -1.11
C ARG A 295 -21.29 7.97 -1.23
N GLN A 296 -21.29 9.31 -1.26
CA GLN A 296 -20.08 10.12 -1.33
C GLN A 296 -19.14 9.92 -0.14
N ILE A 297 -19.67 9.76 1.08
CA ILE A 297 -18.85 9.42 2.26
C ILE A 297 -18.14 8.08 2.04
N TYR A 298 -18.86 7.07 1.56
CA TYR A 298 -18.26 5.77 1.24
C TYR A 298 -17.22 5.89 0.14
N TYR A 299 -17.47 6.66 -0.92
CA TYR A 299 -16.50 6.89 -1.99
C TYR A 299 -15.21 7.53 -1.49
N ASN A 300 -15.33 8.56 -0.66
CA ASN A 300 -14.21 9.24 -0.01
C ASN A 300 -13.42 8.30 0.92
N PHE A 301 -14.09 7.38 1.61
CA PHE A 301 -13.42 6.42 2.47
C PHE A 301 -12.66 5.37 1.65
N ARG A 302 -13.26 4.90 0.55
CA ARG A 302 -12.65 3.91 -0.34
C ARG A 302 -11.47 4.49 -1.10
N SER A 303 -11.56 5.73 -1.59
CA SER A 303 -10.43 6.43 -2.25
C SER A 303 -9.25 6.64 -1.30
N ARG A 304 -9.48 6.67 0.01
CA ARG A 304 -8.45 6.76 1.06
C ARG A 304 -7.97 5.41 1.61
N GLY A 305 -8.42 4.29 1.03
CA GLY A 305 -7.97 2.95 1.40
C GLY A 305 -8.57 2.39 2.70
N ILE A 306 -9.68 2.95 3.18
CA ILE A 306 -10.38 2.44 4.37
C ILE A 306 -11.10 1.14 4.01
N GLY A 307 -10.79 0.04 4.70
CA GLY A 307 -11.41 -1.27 4.48
C GLY A 307 -12.94 -1.25 4.69
N LEU A 308 -13.68 -2.02 3.87
CA LEU A 308 -15.16 -2.04 3.88
C LEU A 308 -15.76 -2.29 5.26
N GLN A 309 -15.12 -3.16 6.05
CA GLN A 309 -15.55 -3.49 7.41
C GLN A 309 -15.42 -2.33 8.40
N HIS A 310 -14.67 -1.29 8.05
CA HIS A 310 -14.41 -0.14 8.91
C HIS A 310 -15.24 1.09 8.53
N CYS A 311 -15.86 1.13 7.33
CA CYS A 311 -16.60 2.31 6.88
C CYS A 311 -17.78 2.66 7.81
N ALA A 312 -18.72 1.73 8.02
CA ALA A 312 -19.88 1.98 8.87
C ALA A 312 -19.50 2.29 10.34
N PRO A 313 -18.60 1.51 11.01
CA PRO A 313 -18.17 1.84 12.37
C PRO A 313 -17.52 3.22 12.50
N LEU A 314 -16.71 3.64 11.51
CA LEU A 314 -16.07 4.95 11.53
C LEU A 314 -17.09 6.08 11.39
N ILE A 315 -18.08 5.92 10.50
CA ILE A 315 -19.16 6.90 10.34
C ILE A 315 -19.92 7.02 11.67
N LYS A 316 -20.37 5.90 12.26
CA LYS A 316 -21.06 5.92 13.56
C LYS A 316 -20.21 6.58 14.66
N CYS A 317 -18.92 6.27 14.73
CA CYS A 317 -18.02 6.86 15.72
C CYS A 317 -17.95 8.39 15.59
N VAL A 318 -17.86 8.91 14.36
CA VAL A 318 -17.81 10.36 14.10
C VAL A 318 -19.13 11.03 14.47
N PHE A 319 -20.27 10.49 14.03
CA PHE A 319 -21.59 11.07 14.33
C PHE A 319 -21.93 11.00 15.82
N ASN A 320 -21.63 9.88 16.49
CA ASN A 320 -21.79 9.76 17.94
C ASN A 320 -20.92 10.77 18.71
N SER A 321 -19.72 11.09 18.21
CA SER A 321 -18.84 12.11 18.84
C SER A 321 -19.38 13.53 18.70
N LEU A 322 -20.31 13.75 17.76
CA LEU A 322 -21.00 15.02 17.54
C LEU A 322 -22.38 15.06 18.20
N ASN A 323 -22.73 14.03 19.00
CA ASN A 323 -24.08 13.84 19.57
C ASN A 323 -25.19 13.85 18.51
N MET A 324 -24.90 13.34 17.31
CA MET A 324 -25.87 13.23 16.22
C MET A 324 -26.27 11.77 16.06
N GLU A 325 -27.57 11.51 15.99
CA GLU A 325 -28.07 10.18 15.64
C GLU A 325 -28.08 10.00 14.12
N ILE A 326 -27.55 8.87 13.66
CA ILE A 326 -27.54 8.53 12.24
C ILE A 326 -28.40 7.30 12.00
N GLY A 327 -29.21 7.35 10.94
CA GLY A 327 -30.01 6.21 10.50
C GLY A 327 -29.15 5.03 10.03
N ASP A 328 -29.81 4.08 9.36
CA ASP A 328 -29.14 2.89 8.84
C ASP A 328 -27.94 3.23 7.98
N LEU A 329 -26.87 2.42 8.05
CA LEU A 329 -25.69 2.56 7.21
C LEU A 329 -25.54 1.38 6.25
N PRO A 330 -24.87 1.56 5.09
CA PRO A 330 -24.61 0.48 4.16
C PRO A 330 -23.96 -0.72 4.83
N SER A 331 -24.61 -1.88 4.69
CA SER A 331 -24.04 -3.17 5.07
C SER A 331 -22.74 -3.43 4.32
N LYS A 332 -21.95 -4.43 4.74
CA LYS A 332 -20.73 -4.82 4.01
C LYS A 332 -21.01 -5.14 2.53
N THR A 333 -22.11 -5.83 2.25
CA THR A 333 -22.51 -6.18 0.88
C THR A 333 -22.89 -4.92 0.10
N THR A 334 -23.68 -4.04 0.70
CA THR A 334 -24.06 -2.77 0.06
C THR A 334 -22.84 -1.88 -0.19
N ALA A 335 -21.92 -1.79 0.77
CA ALA A 335 -20.65 -1.07 0.63
C ALA A 335 -19.76 -1.65 -0.48
N CYS A 336 -19.83 -2.97 -0.69
CA CYS A 336 -19.17 -3.63 -1.80
C CYS A 336 -19.76 -3.17 -3.14
N ASN A 337 -21.09 -3.12 -3.26
CA ASN A 337 -21.78 -2.62 -4.45
C ASN A 337 -21.44 -1.15 -4.72
N LEU A 338 -21.41 -0.31 -3.68
CA LEU A 338 -20.96 1.10 -3.79
C LEU A 338 -19.51 1.19 -4.25
N THR A 339 -18.64 0.24 -3.89
CA THR A 339 -17.26 0.22 -4.39
C THR A 339 -17.19 -0.17 -5.86
N THR A 340 -18.05 -1.08 -6.32
CA THR A 340 -18.18 -1.41 -7.74
C THR A 340 -18.66 -0.19 -8.53
N GLU A 341 -19.67 0.50 -8.02
CA GLU A 341 -20.18 1.75 -8.61
C GLU A 341 -19.12 2.84 -8.67
N LEU A 342 -18.35 3.06 -7.59
CA LEU A 342 -17.20 3.96 -7.61
C LEU A 342 -16.20 3.60 -8.71
N GLY A 343 -16.01 2.31 -8.99
CA GLY A 343 -15.17 1.84 -10.08
C GLY A 343 -15.72 2.22 -11.47
N LEU A 344 -17.04 2.24 -11.65
CA LEU A 344 -17.67 2.70 -12.90
C LEU A 344 -17.55 4.23 -13.03
N ILE A 345 -17.82 4.98 -11.97
CA ILE A 345 -17.66 6.44 -11.93
C ILE A 345 -16.20 6.82 -12.24
N ALA A 346 -15.23 6.10 -11.67
CA ALA A 346 -13.82 6.32 -11.96
C ALA A 346 -13.50 6.09 -13.45
N LYS A 347 -14.09 5.08 -14.09
CA LYS A 347 -13.88 4.84 -15.53
C LYS A 347 -14.50 5.92 -16.40
N GLN A 348 -15.69 6.40 -16.04
CA GLN A 348 -16.32 7.54 -16.71
C GLN A 348 -15.42 8.78 -16.62
N HIS A 349 -14.92 9.10 -15.41
CA HIS A 349 -13.99 10.23 -15.22
C HIS A 349 -12.71 10.05 -16.05
N ILE A 350 -12.15 8.84 -16.12
CA ILE A 350 -10.99 8.55 -16.97
C ILE A 350 -11.31 8.79 -18.45
N GLY A 351 -12.50 8.38 -18.90
CA GLY A 351 -12.98 8.65 -20.25
C GLY A 351 -13.02 10.15 -20.54
N GLU A 352 -13.67 10.93 -19.67
CA GLU A 352 -13.75 12.39 -19.79
C GLU A 352 -12.35 13.04 -19.84
N GLU A 353 -11.41 12.60 -19.00
CA GLU A 353 -10.04 13.15 -18.98
C GLU A 353 -9.24 12.78 -20.23
N ILE A 354 -9.45 11.58 -20.80
CA ILE A 354 -8.82 11.18 -22.07
C ILE A 354 -9.44 11.94 -23.23
N ASP A 355 -10.76 12.15 -23.23
CA ASP A 355 -11.45 12.87 -24.31
C ASP A 355 -11.02 14.34 -24.36
N ASN A 356 -10.74 14.94 -23.20
CA ASN A 356 -10.21 16.30 -23.10
C ASN A 356 -8.69 16.42 -23.30
N ALA A 357 -7.95 15.31 -23.32
CA ALA A 357 -6.51 15.33 -23.57
C ALA A 357 -6.20 15.33 -25.07
N GLU A 358 -5.18 16.08 -25.48
CA GLU A 358 -4.63 16.04 -26.84
C GLU A 358 -3.69 14.85 -27.00
N ASN A 359 -2.87 14.61 -25.97
CA ASN A 359 -1.78 13.67 -25.96
C ASN A 359 -1.71 12.97 -24.60
N VAL A 360 -1.59 11.65 -24.65
CA VAL A 360 -1.44 10.86 -23.44
C VAL A 360 -0.22 9.94 -23.50
N THR A 361 0.35 9.68 -22.32
CA THR A 361 1.39 8.68 -22.11
C THR A 361 0.77 7.44 -21.47
N MET A 362 0.87 6.30 -22.14
CA MET A 362 0.39 5.02 -21.62
C MET A 362 1.51 4.29 -20.88
N HIS A 363 1.28 4.04 -19.60
CA HIS A 363 2.15 3.26 -18.72
C HIS A 363 1.63 1.83 -18.61
N ARG A 364 2.54 0.86 -18.72
CA ARG A 364 2.19 -0.55 -18.58
C ARG A 364 3.20 -1.23 -17.67
N ASP A 365 2.67 -2.03 -16.76
CA ASP A 365 3.46 -2.79 -15.81
C ASP A 365 2.85 -4.17 -15.59
N ALA A 366 3.74 -5.16 -15.49
CA ALA A 366 3.37 -6.54 -15.24
C ALA A 366 4.16 -7.06 -14.04
N THR A 367 3.47 -7.67 -13.07
CA THR A 367 4.12 -8.19 -11.88
C THR A 367 3.59 -9.56 -11.51
N THR A 368 4.48 -10.40 -10.97
CA THR A 368 4.13 -11.74 -10.49
C THR A 368 4.22 -11.76 -8.98
N LYS A 369 3.11 -12.04 -8.30
CA LYS A 369 3.07 -12.09 -6.83
C LYS A 369 2.36 -13.34 -6.36
N LEU A 370 3.06 -14.16 -5.56
CA LEU A 370 2.54 -15.40 -4.99
C LEU A 370 1.98 -16.37 -6.04
N GLY A 371 2.67 -16.48 -7.19
CA GLY A 371 2.27 -17.35 -8.29
C GLY A 371 1.09 -16.84 -9.12
N ARG A 372 0.70 -15.57 -8.95
CA ARG A 372 -0.33 -14.89 -9.75
C ARG A 372 0.29 -13.78 -10.56
N HIS A 373 -0.09 -13.68 -11.83
CA HIS A 373 0.39 -12.64 -12.74
C HIS A 373 -0.64 -11.52 -12.78
N PHE A 374 -0.19 -10.28 -12.61
CA PHE A 374 -1.02 -9.09 -12.67
C PHE A 374 -0.51 -8.17 -13.75
N TYR A 375 -1.42 -7.61 -14.52
CA TYR A 375 -1.13 -6.64 -15.57
C TYR A 375 -1.95 -5.38 -15.35
N GLY A 376 -1.28 -4.24 -15.39
CA GLY A 376 -1.88 -2.93 -15.15
C GLY A 376 -1.59 -1.96 -16.28
N VAL A 377 -2.59 -1.13 -16.59
CA VAL A 377 -2.48 -0.03 -17.55
C VAL A 377 -2.86 1.26 -16.84
N GLN A 378 -2.02 2.29 -17.04
CA GLN A 378 -2.27 3.63 -16.55
C GLN A 378 -2.04 4.63 -17.68
N ILE A 379 -2.69 5.78 -17.59
CA ILE A 379 -2.56 6.86 -18.56
C ILE A 379 -2.21 8.14 -17.82
N THR A 380 -1.25 8.91 -18.35
CA THR A 380 -0.92 10.24 -17.85
C THR A 380 -1.20 11.27 -18.94
N ASN A 381 -1.97 12.32 -18.59
CA ASN A 381 -2.28 13.45 -19.47
C ASN A 381 -1.20 14.55 -19.40
N GLU A 382 -1.36 15.63 -20.17
CA GLU A 382 -0.39 16.75 -20.19
C GLU A 382 -0.35 17.52 -18.87
N LYS A 383 -1.43 17.45 -18.09
CA LYS A 383 -1.53 18.02 -16.73
C LYS A 383 -0.76 17.21 -15.68
N GLN A 384 0.01 16.19 -16.09
CA GLN A 384 0.75 15.29 -15.21
C GLN A 384 -0.15 14.51 -14.22
N GLN A 385 -1.42 14.30 -14.59
CA GLN A 385 -2.34 13.51 -13.80
C GLN A 385 -2.33 12.08 -14.33
N THR A 386 -2.00 11.13 -13.45
CA THR A 386 -1.95 9.71 -13.79
C THR A 386 -3.22 9.01 -13.30
N PHE A 387 -3.87 8.31 -14.21
CA PHE A 387 -5.09 7.56 -13.99
C PHE A 387 -4.84 6.06 -14.21
N THR A 388 -5.40 5.22 -13.34
CA THR A 388 -5.31 3.76 -13.52
C THR A 388 -6.52 3.28 -14.30
N THR A 389 -6.31 2.99 -15.59
CA THR A 389 -7.34 2.47 -16.49
C THR A 389 -7.80 1.08 -16.04
N GLY A 390 -6.87 0.24 -15.60
CA GLY A 390 -7.21 -1.10 -15.12
C GLY A 390 -6.04 -1.87 -14.51
N LEU A 391 -6.38 -2.87 -13.71
CA LEU A 391 -5.46 -3.86 -13.14
C LEU A 391 -6.18 -5.21 -13.09
N LYS A 392 -5.62 -6.24 -13.73
CA LYS A 392 -6.25 -7.55 -13.82
C LYS A 392 -5.24 -8.67 -13.56
N GLU A 393 -5.70 -9.75 -12.94
CA GLU A 393 -4.96 -11.01 -12.89
C GLU A 393 -5.04 -11.67 -14.28
N VAL A 394 -3.89 -11.94 -14.88
CA VAL A 394 -3.75 -12.55 -16.21
C VAL A 394 -3.27 -13.99 -16.09
N THR A 395 -3.62 -14.81 -17.07
CA THR A 395 -3.31 -16.25 -17.06
C THR A 395 -1.86 -16.55 -17.39
N ASP A 396 -1.20 -15.70 -18.17
CA ASP A 396 0.21 -15.82 -18.52
C ASP A 396 0.86 -14.43 -18.72
N GLY A 397 2.16 -14.43 -19.05
CA GLY A 397 2.94 -13.23 -19.33
C GLY A 397 3.25 -13.02 -20.81
N LYS A 398 2.36 -13.41 -21.72
CA LYS A 398 2.55 -13.26 -23.17
C LYS A 398 2.10 -11.88 -23.66
N ALA A 399 2.75 -11.43 -24.74
CA ALA A 399 2.47 -10.13 -25.31
C ALA A 399 1.03 -10.01 -25.84
N THR A 400 0.51 -11.06 -26.47
CA THR A 400 -0.87 -11.10 -26.99
C THR A 400 -1.90 -10.90 -25.88
N THR A 401 -1.70 -11.54 -24.74
CA THR A 401 -2.58 -11.43 -23.56
C THR A 401 -2.57 -10.02 -22.98
N TYR A 402 -1.41 -9.34 -23.00
CA TYR A 402 -1.29 -7.96 -22.54
C TYR A 402 -1.98 -6.97 -23.49
N VAL A 403 -1.86 -7.19 -24.81
CA VAL A 403 -2.60 -6.40 -25.83
C VAL A 403 -4.11 -6.57 -25.63
N GLU A 404 -4.59 -7.82 -25.56
CA GLU A 404 -6.00 -8.11 -25.34
C GLU A 404 -6.52 -7.48 -24.04
N CYS A 405 -5.74 -7.55 -22.96
CA CYS A 405 -6.10 -6.92 -21.69
C CYS A 405 -6.15 -5.38 -21.79
N THR A 406 -5.23 -4.77 -22.56
CA THR A 406 -5.22 -3.32 -22.82
C THR A 406 -6.48 -2.90 -23.57
N ASN A 407 -6.83 -3.63 -24.64
CA ASN A 407 -8.03 -3.38 -25.42
C ASN A 407 -9.30 -3.50 -24.57
N ASN A 408 -9.38 -4.52 -23.72
CA ASN A 408 -10.50 -4.67 -22.78
C ASN A 408 -10.61 -3.48 -21.81
N PHE A 409 -9.49 -2.98 -21.27
CA PHE A 409 -9.53 -1.80 -20.40
C PHE A 409 -10.02 -0.54 -21.15
N PHE A 410 -9.60 -0.35 -22.41
CA PHE A 410 -10.05 0.79 -23.21
C PHE A 410 -11.51 0.66 -23.62
N GLN A 411 -12.00 -0.53 -23.95
CA GLN A 411 -13.42 -0.79 -24.16
C GLN A 411 -14.25 -0.47 -22.90
N GLU A 412 -13.77 -0.87 -21.72
CA GLU A 412 -14.42 -0.58 -20.45
C GLU A 412 -14.42 0.92 -20.08
N VAL A 413 -13.49 1.71 -20.61
CA VAL A 413 -13.49 3.17 -20.43
C VAL A 413 -14.39 3.83 -21.47
N ALA A 414 -14.30 3.40 -22.72
CA ALA A 414 -15.10 3.90 -23.84
C ALA A 414 -16.61 3.69 -23.64
N GLN A 415 -17.04 2.64 -22.92
CA GLN A 415 -18.47 2.34 -22.72
C GLN A 415 -19.30 3.48 -22.07
N PHE A 416 -18.65 4.47 -21.46
CA PHE A 416 -19.28 5.60 -20.78
C PHE A 416 -19.21 6.91 -21.58
N SER A 417 -18.69 6.87 -22.80
CA SER A 417 -18.55 8.05 -23.66
C SER A 417 -19.14 7.74 -25.03
N GLU A 418 -19.88 8.70 -25.59
CA GLU A 418 -20.41 8.61 -26.96
C GLU A 418 -19.34 8.97 -28.01
N THR A 419 -18.30 9.69 -27.60
CA THR A 419 -17.22 10.21 -28.46
C THR A 419 -15.99 9.30 -28.48
N LEU A 420 -15.76 8.54 -27.41
CA LEU A 420 -14.61 7.65 -27.29
C LEU A 420 -14.93 6.22 -27.71
N ASP A 421 -14.08 5.71 -28.59
CA ASP A 421 -13.90 4.29 -28.83
C ASP A 421 -12.42 3.92 -28.60
N PRO A 422 -12.06 2.62 -28.52
CA PRO A 422 -10.67 2.22 -28.35
C PRO A 422 -9.72 2.82 -29.42
N PRO A 423 -10.06 2.85 -30.72
CA PRO A 423 -9.27 3.55 -31.74
C PRO A 423 -8.99 5.03 -31.44
N ASN A 424 -9.99 5.80 -30.97
CA ASN A 424 -9.83 7.20 -30.60
C ASN A 424 -8.90 7.36 -29.39
N ILE A 425 -9.03 6.49 -28.39
CA ILE A 425 -8.11 6.46 -27.24
C ILE A 425 -6.68 6.19 -27.72
N PHE A 426 -6.49 5.21 -28.60
CA PHE A 426 -5.20 4.88 -29.20
C PHE A 426 -4.62 6.04 -30.03
N GLY A 427 -5.46 6.75 -30.78
CA GLY A 427 -5.06 7.93 -31.55
C GLY A 427 -4.46 9.05 -30.70
N LYS A 428 -4.83 9.15 -29.42
CA LYS A 428 -4.29 10.11 -28.45
C LYS A 428 -3.00 9.66 -27.78
N VAL A 429 -2.66 8.37 -27.84
CA VAL A 429 -1.42 7.86 -27.24
C VAL A 429 -0.23 8.31 -28.07
N LYS A 430 0.63 9.15 -27.49
CA LYS A 430 1.89 9.59 -28.12
C LYS A 430 3.11 8.85 -27.60
N ASN A 431 3.02 8.38 -26.36
CA ASN A 431 4.16 7.81 -25.65
C ASN A 431 3.77 6.52 -24.94
N PHE A 432 4.64 5.52 -24.99
CA PHE A 432 4.63 4.38 -24.09
C PHE A 432 5.69 4.56 -23.01
N MET A 433 5.38 4.15 -21.78
CA MET A 433 6.34 4.02 -20.69
C MET A 433 6.24 2.61 -20.11
N THR A 434 7.20 1.75 -20.44
CA THR A 434 7.18 0.33 -20.05
C THR A 434 8.49 -0.09 -19.39
N ASP A 435 8.55 -1.31 -18.87
CA ASP A 435 9.82 -1.96 -18.57
C ASP A 435 10.60 -2.28 -19.86
N ARG A 436 11.79 -2.88 -19.69
CA ARG A 436 12.66 -3.34 -20.80
C ARG A 436 12.46 -4.81 -21.14
N SER A 437 11.38 -5.44 -20.68
CA SER A 437 11.16 -6.86 -20.92
C SER A 437 10.94 -7.14 -22.41
N ALA A 438 11.39 -8.31 -22.86
CA ALA A 438 11.16 -8.75 -24.24
C ALA A 438 9.67 -8.84 -24.57
N THR A 439 8.84 -9.20 -23.58
CA THR A 439 7.38 -9.20 -23.70
C THR A 439 6.86 -7.80 -23.98
N GLU A 440 7.13 -6.81 -23.11
CA GLU A 440 6.66 -5.44 -23.31
C GLU A 440 7.16 -4.84 -24.63
N ASN A 441 8.39 -5.14 -25.06
CA ASN A 441 8.88 -4.71 -26.38
C ASN A 441 8.03 -5.26 -27.53
N LYS A 442 7.53 -6.50 -27.42
CA LYS A 442 6.58 -7.05 -28.40
C LYS A 442 5.21 -6.37 -28.29
N VAL A 443 4.71 -6.10 -27.08
CA VAL A 443 3.44 -5.38 -26.89
C VAL A 443 3.52 -3.95 -27.47
N ASN A 444 4.64 -3.26 -27.27
CA ASN A 444 4.90 -1.94 -27.88
C ASN A 444 4.81 -2.00 -29.41
N LYS A 445 5.41 -3.02 -30.05
CA LYS A 445 5.35 -3.18 -31.51
C LYS A 445 3.92 -3.41 -32.01
N ILE A 446 3.18 -4.32 -31.38
CA ILE A 446 1.81 -4.65 -31.77
C ILE A 446 0.90 -3.41 -31.63
N LEU A 447 0.91 -2.75 -30.47
CA LEU A 447 0.08 -1.57 -30.25
C LEU A 447 0.52 -0.37 -31.10
N ALA A 448 1.82 -0.20 -31.39
CA ALA A 448 2.26 0.84 -32.30
C ALA A 448 1.67 0.64 -33.70
N THR A 449 1.59 -0.61 -34.19
CA THR A 449 0.92 -0.92 -35.45
C THR A 449 -0.58 -0.61 -35.39
N GLU A 450 -1.27 -0.94 -34.30
CA GLU A 450 -2.70 -0.61 -34.11
C GLU A 450 -2.95 0.91 -34.06
N ILE A 451 -2.06 1.67 -33.40
CA ILE A 451 -2.13 3.12 -33.33
C ILE A 451 -1.86 3.74 -34.69
N SER A 452 -0.83 3.29 -35.42
CA SER A 452 -0.55 3.79 -36.77
C SER A 452 -1.66 3.44 -37.78
N ALA A 453 -2.35 2.31 -37.59
CA ALA A 453 -3.53 2.00 -38.39
C ALA A 453 -4.70 2.94 -38.10
N SER A 454 -4.88 3.35 -36.84
CA SER A 454 -5.95 4.27 -36.42
C SER A 454 -5.62 5.74 -36.67
N SER A 455 -4.34 6.09 -36.68
CA SER A 455 -3.82 7.45 -36.88
C SER A 455 -2.47 7.40 -37.59
N PRO A 456 -2.43 7.40 -38.94
CA PRO A 456 -1.22 7.18 -39.74
C PRO A 456 -0.11 8.22 -39.52
N THR A 457 -0.48 9.42 -39.09
CA THR A 457 0.46 10.51 -38.76
C THR A 457 1.03 10.39 -37.33
N ASN A 458 0.49 9.49 -36.51
CA ASN A 458 0.89 9.34 -35.13
C ASN A 458 2.06 8.37 -34.97
N THR A 459 3.26 8.93 -34.75
CA THR A 459 4.44 8.15 -34.37
C THR A 459 4.53 8.05 -32.84
N VAL A 460 4.41 6.83 -32.32
CA VAL A 460 4.43 6.60 -30.87
C VAL A 460 5.86 6.41 -30.37
N GLN A 461 6.29 7.22 -29.41
CA GLN A 461 7.60 7.08 -28.78
C GLN A 461 7.56 6.02 -27.68
N SER A 462 8.59 5.18 -27.56
CA SER A 462 8.68 4.15 -26.52
C SER A 462 9.77 4.48 -25.52
N PHE A 463 9.37 5.01 -24.36
CA PHE A 463 10.23 5.22 -23.21
C PHE A 463 10.33 3.96 -22.37
N LYS A 464 11.52 3.75 -21.80
CA LYS A 464 11.83 2.60 -20.97
C LYS A 464 12.16 3.06 -19.56
N CYS A 465 11.69 2.29 -18.59
CA CYS A 465 12.03 2.53 -17.20
C CYS A 465 13.55 2.55 -16.99
N ALA A 466 14.03 3.68 -16.47
CA ALA A 466 15.43 3.96 -16.19
C ALA A 466 16.02 3.05 -15.10
N VAL A 467 15.18 2.42 -14.29
CA VAL A 467 15.63 1.69 -13.09
C VAL A 467 15.84 0.20 -13.36
N HIS A 468 15.13 -0.37 -14.34
CA HIS A 468 15.22 -1.81 -14.67
C HIS A 468 16.62 -2.30 -15.06
N PRO A 469 17.46 -1.53 -15.78
CA PRO A 469 18.85 -1.91 -16.02
C PRO A 469 19.64 -2.26 -14.76
N LEU A 470 19.45 -1.50 -13.68
CA LEU A 470 20.16 -1.77 -12.41
C LEU A 470 19.66 -3.03 -11.70
N LEU A 471 18.37 -3.35 -11.85
CA LEU A 471 17.80 -4.58 -11.32
C LEU A 471 18.38 -5.79 -12.05
N GLN A 472 18.39 -5.77 -13.39
CA GLN A 472 18.97 -6.83 -14.23
C GLN A 472 20.46 -7.01 -13.95
N PHE A 473 21.20 -5.90 -13.84
CA PHE A 473 22.62 -5.92 -13.50
C PHE A 473 22.87 -6.60 -12.14
N PHE A 474 22.06 -6.28 -11.13
CA PHE A 474 22.13 -6.92 -9.82
C PHE A 474 21.83 -8.43 -9.89
N GLU A 475 20.79 -8.85 -10.62
CA GLU A 475 20.43 -10.27 -10.74
C GLU A 475 21.55 -11.09 -11.39
N VAL A 476 22.25 -10.52 -12.37
CA VAL A 476 23.43 -11.14 -12.99
C VAL A 476 24.58 -11.21 -11.97
N CYS A 477 24.91 -10.10 -11.29
CA CYS A 477 25.94 -10.10 -10.27
C CYS A 477 25.67 -11.12 -9.16
N GLU A 478 24.43 -11.28 -8.68
CA GLU A 478 24.09 -12.26 -7.65
C GLU A 478 24.37 -13.70 -8.10
N LYS A 479 24.06 -14.04 -9.35
CA LYS A 479 24.36 -15.34 -9.94
C LYS A 479 25.86 -15.57 -10.04
N GLU A 480 26.62 -14.60 -10.53
CA GLU A 480 28.08 -14.71 -10.65
C GLU A 480 28.78 -14.78 -9.29
N ILE A 481 28.33 -14.03 -8.29
CA ILE A 481 28.84 -14.14 -6.92
C ILE A 481 28.65 -15.56 -6.39
N SER A 482 27.49 -16.17 -6.62
CA SER A 482 27.19 -17.52 -6.14
C SER A 482 28.12 -18.57 -6.79
N LYS A 483 28.50 -18.37 -8.05
CA LYS A 483 29.50 -19.20 -8.75
C LYS A 483 30.90 -18.99 -8.16
N LEU A 484 31.33 -17.74 -8.03
CA LEU A 484 32.63 -17.38 -7.46
C LEU A 484 32.83 -17.91 -6.03
N GLU A 485 31.81 -17.78 -5.17
CA GLU A 485 31.87 -18.32 -3.80
C GLU A 485 32.01 -19.84 -3.78
N SER A 486 31.44 -20.53 -4.77
CA SER A 486 31.58 -21.98 -4.94
C SER A 486 32.99 -22.35 -5.38
N GLU A 487 33.56 -21.61 -6.34
CA GLU A 487 34.94 -21.79 -6.83
C GLU A 487 35.98 -21.51 -5.74
N PHE A 488 35.77 -20.44 -4.96
CA PHE A 488 36.59 -20.08 -3.81
C PHE A 488 36.40 -21.00 -2.59
N LYS A 489 35.48 -21.97 -2.67
CA LYS A 489 35.17 -22.91 -1.58
C LYS A 489 34.85 -22.19 -0.27
N VAL A 490 34.05 -21.12 -0.33
CA VAL A 490 33.65 -20.34 0.84
C VAL A 490 32.88 -21.23 1.83
N ASN A 491 33.53 -21.56 2.94
CA ASN A 491 32.98 -22.46 3.96
C ASN A 491 32.38 -21.68 5.14
N ILE A 492 31.22 -21.06 4.92
CA ILE A 492 30.45 -20.41 5.99
C ILE A 492 29.03 -20.98 6.00
N GLN A 493 28.51 -21.30 7.17
CA GLN A 493 27.13 -21.79 7.31
C GLN A 493 26.13 -20.63 7.22
N TYR A 494 25.22 -20.69 6.25
CA TYR A 494 24.10 -19.75 6.10
C TYR A 494 22.89 -20.40 5.41
N GLU A 495 21.77 -19.67 5.38
CA GLU A 495 20.57 -20.08 4.64
C GLU A 495 20.85 -20.03 3.13
N LYS A 496 20.92 -21.19 2.47
CA LYS A 496 21.26 -21.37 1.04
C LYS A 496 20.33 -20.71 0.00
N ARG A 497 19.50 -19.73 0.38
CA ARG A 497 18.60 -19.03 -0.55
C ARG A 497 19.26 -17.89 -1.31
N GLU A 498 20.38 -17.35 -0.82
CA GLU A 498 21.14 -16.23 -1.38
C GLU A 498 22.64 -16.46 -1.11
N SER A 499 23.55 -15.77 -1.80
CA SER A 499 25.00 -15.93 -1.58
C SER A 499 25.47 -15.50 -0.17
N ALA A 500 26.64 -15.97 0.27
CA ALA A 500 27.22 -15.61 1.56
C ALA A 500 27.48 -14.10 1.66
N THR A 501 27.96 -13.50 0.56
CA THR A 501 28.19 -12.06 0.43
C THR A 501 26.87 -11.28 0.54
N HIS A 502 25.79 -11.76 -0.09
CA HIS A 502 24.46 -11.15 0.06
C HIS A 502 23.97 -11.25 1.51
N CYS A 503 24.09 -12.43 2.13
CA CYS A 503 23.77 -12.61 3.54
C CYS A 503 24.53 -11.60 4.41
N LEU A 504 25.83 -11.41 4.19
CA LEU A 504 26.67 -10.47 4.93
C LEU A 504 26.15 -9.03 4.78
N ILE A 505 25.94 -8.56 3.55
CA ILE A 505 25.44 -7.21 3.27
C ILE A 505 24.09 -6.95 3.96
N ARG A 506 23.17 -7.93 3.90
CA ARG A 506 21.84 -7.84 4.51
C ARG A 506 21.91 -7.87 6.04
N PHE A 507 22.70 -8.77 6.61
CA PHE A 507 22.88 -8.87 8.06
C PHE A 507 23.59 -7.67 8.64
N LEU A 508 24.59 -7.14 7.93
CA LEU A 508 25.28 -5.94 8.36
C LEU A 508 24.34 -4.72 8.35
N SER A 509 23.45 -4.58 7.37
CA SER A 509 22.39 -3.59 7.45
C SER A 509 21.55 -3.76 8.73
N LYS A 510 21.15 -4.99 9.09
CA LYS A 510 20.40 -5.21 10.34
C LYS A 510 21.19 -4.84 11.58
N LEU A 511 22.53 -4.87 11.56
CA LEU A 511 23.34 -4.38 12.68
C LEU A 511 23.10 -2.88 12.94
N PHE A 512 22.89 -2.08 11.89
CA PHE A 512 22.77 -0.62 11.95
C PHE A 512 21.34 -0.06 11.98
N PHE A 513 20.34 -0.90 11.74
CA PHE A 513 18.91 -0.56 11.77
C PHE A 513 18.17 -1.53 12.72
N LYS A 514 17.24 -1.05 13.56
CA LYS A 514 16.53 -1.83 14.62
C LYS A 514 15.58 -2.93 14.06
N ASP A 515 16.00 -3.69 13.06
CA ASP A 515 15.19 -4.69 12.35
C ASP A 515 15.45 -6.10 12.94
N GLY A 516 15.39 -6.24 14.28
CA GLY A 516 15.50 -7.51 15.00
C GLY A 516 16.77 -7.65 15.85
N SER A 517 17.80 -8.33 15.31
CA SER A 517 19.02 -8.80 16.01
C SER A 517 20.19 -7.80 16.05
N GLY A 518 19.95 -6.56 15.63
CA GLY A 518 20.98 -5.53 15.50
C GLY A 518 21.35 -4.84 16.82
N ASP A 519 22.53 -4.22 16.82
CA ASP A 519 22.97 -3.31 17.88
C ASP A 519 23.33 -1.93 17.31
N PRO A 520 22.33 -1.18 16.82
CA PRO A 520 22.60 0.05 16.10
C PRO A 520 23.13 1.16 17.00
N LEU A 521 22.87 1.11 18.31
CA LEU A 521 23.31 2.15 19.23
C LEU A 521 24.78 1.97 19.60
N PHE A 522 25.18 0.78 20.08
CA PHE A 522 26.55 0.58 20.53
C PHE A 522 27.53 0.54 19.37
N THR A 523 27.17 -0.08 18.24
CA THR A 523 28.05 -0.06 17.05
C THR A 523 28.26 1.37 16.54
N LYS A 524 27.22 2.22 16.54
CA LYS A 524 27.35 3.66 16.19
C LYS A 524 28.23 4.42 17.16
N ILE A 525 28.04 4.20 18.47
CA ILE A 525 28.86 4.85 19.50
C ILE A 525 30.32 4.43 19.35
N TYR A 526 30.59 3.14 19.13
CA TYR A 526 31.93 2.62 18.93
C TYR A 526 32.62 3.29 17.74
N LEU A 527 32.01 3.24 16.56
CA LEU A 527 32.56 3.84 15.34
C LEU A 527 32.81 5.35 15.49
N LYS A 528 31.87 6.06 16.13
CA LYS A 528 32.00 7.50 16.36
C LYS A 528 33.09 7.85 17.38
N LYS A 529 33.12 7.17 18.54
CA LYS A 529 34.02 7.54 19.65
C LYS A 529 35.44 7.03 19.47
N HIS A 530 35.62 5.83 18.92
CA HIS A 530 36.94 5.20 18.80
C HIS A 530 37.60 5.44 17.44
N HIS A 531 36.82 5.70 16.38
CA HIS A 531 37.35 5.81 15.02
C HIS A 531 36.94 7.11 14.30
N GLY A 532 36.19 8.01 14.96
CA GLY A 532 35.77 9.28 14.35
C GLY A 532 34.83 9.13 13.15
N ILE A 533 34.19 7.97 12.97
CA ILE A 533 33.27 7.72 11.84
C ILE A 533 31.87 8.18 12.24
N PHE A 534 31.49 9.37 11.78
CA PHE A 534 30.17 9.96 12.06
C PHE A 534 29.09 9.50 11.07
N ASP A 535 29.47 9.36 9.80
CA ASP A 535 28.60 8.96 8.72
C ASP A 535 28.85 7.51 8.33
N ILE A 536 27.92 6.64 8.70
CA ILE A 536 28.04 5.20 8.45
C ILE A 536 27.57 4.90 7.02
N PRO A 537 28.43 4.35 6.15
CA PRO A 537 28.12 4.08 4.74
C PRO A 537 27.28 2.81 4.55
N ILE A 538 26.27 2.59 5.40
CA ILE A 538 25.35 1.43 5.32
C ILE A 538 23.91 1.95 5.33
N LEU A 539 23.18 1.62 4.26
CA LEU A 539 21.77 1.92 4.06
C LEU A 539 20.88 0.77 4.54
N ASN A 540 19.62 1.09 4.86
CA ASN A 540 18.68 0.08 5.34
C ASN A 540 18.20 -0.82 4.20
N PHE A 541 18.39 -2.13 4.35
CA PHE A 541 18.07 -3.16 3.37
C PHE A 541 16.56 -3.52 3.35
N ARG A 542 15.72 -2.66 2.75
CA ARG A 542 14.26 -2.85 2.61
C ARG A 542 13.79 -2.72 1.14
N GLY A 543 12.89 -3.61 0.68
CA GLY A 543 12.24 -3.47 -0.65
C GLY A 543 13.14 -3.80 -1.86
N ASN A 544 12.98 -3.11 -2.99
CA ASN A 544 13.84 -3.25 -4.18
C ASN A 544 15.27 -2.83 -3.84
N ARG A 545 16.17 -3.81 -3.76
CA ARG A 545 17.41 -3.77 -2.97
C ARG A 545 18.69 -3.63 -3.79
N PHE A 546 18.64 -3.67 -5.11
CA PHE A 546 19.83 -3.69 -5.97
C PHE A 546 20.75 -2.48 -5.72
N LYS A 547 20.23 -1.24 -5.65
CA LYS A 547 21.08 -0.07 -5.32
C LYS A 547 21.73 -0.20 -3.93
N THR A 548 20.92 -0.62 -2.95
CA THR A 548 21.35 -0.77 -1.56
C THR A 548 22.43 -1.83 -1.44
N PHE A 549 22.34 -2.90 -2.24
CA PHE A 549 23.30 -3.99 -2.28
C PHE A 549 24.72 -3.49 -2.61
N PHE A 550 24.91 -2.82 -3.75
CA PHE A 550 26.23 -2.30 -4.14
C PHE A 550 26.75 -1.25 -3.16
N HIS A 551 25.88 -0.34 -2.69
CA HIS A 551 26.27 0.69 -1.73
C HIS A 551 26.73 0.08 -0.40
N ASN A 552 25.98 -0.89 0.10
CA ASN A 552 26.31 -1.56 1.36
C ASN A 552 27.51 -2.49 1.20
N ALA A 553 27.78 -3.06 0.02
CA ALA A 553 29.01 -3.82 -0.23
C ALA A 553 30.25 -2.92 -0.04
N ARG A 554 30.22 -1.71 -0.63
CA ARG A 554 31.24 -0.68 -0.42
C ARG A 554 31.43 -0.34 1.05
N GLY A 555 30.33 -0.09 1.76
CA GLY A 555 30.36 0.22 3.19
C GLY A 555 30.84 -0.94 4.05
N THR A 556 30.48 -2.18 3.68
CA THR A 556 30.90 -3.41 4.36
C THR A 556 32.40 -3.57 4.29
N PHE A 557 32.98 -3.42 3.09
CA PHE A 557 34.43 -3.47 2.89
C PHE A 557 35.14 -2.37 3.69
N TYR A 558 34.65 -1.12 3.62
CA TYR A 558 35.22 0.01 4.37
C TYR A 558 35.18 -0.21 5.89
N LEU A 559 34.10 -0.79 6.41
CA LEU A 559 33.90 -0.99 7.85
C LEU A 559 34.52 -2.28 8.40
N ALA A 560 35.01 -3.17 7.55
CA ALA A 560 35.33 -4.55 7.91
C ALA A 560 36.27 -4.66 9.12
N GLN A 561 37.42 -3.98 9.07
CA GLN A 561 38.43 -4.06 10.14
C GLN A 561 37.92 -3.50 11.48
N TYR A 562 37.20 -2.37 11.44
CA TYR A 562 36.61 -1.75 12.63
C TYR A 562 35.58 -2.67 13.29
N LEU A 563 34.77 -3.34 12.49
CA LEU A 563 33.71 -4.23 12.97
C LEU A 563 34.25 -5.57 13.46
N VAL A 564 35.27 -6.14 12.83
CA VAL A 564 35.98 -7.32 13.37
C VAL A 564 36.54 -7.00 14.75
N THR A 565 37.16 -5.82 14.90
CA THR A 565 37.66 -5.36 16.21
C THR A 565 36.52 -5.21 17.21
N TYR A 566 35.43 -4.52 16.83
CA TYR A 566 34.25 -4.34 17.68
C TYR A 566 33.69 -5.66 18.22
N PHE A 567 33.51 -6.65 17.36
CA PHE A 567 32.96 -7.94 17.76
C PHE A 567 33.92 -8.75 18.65
N LYS A 568 35.24 -8.58 18.48
CA LYS A 568 36.24 -9.26 19.31
C LYS A 568 36.47 -8.61 20.67
N THR A 569 36.33 -7.28 20.77
CA THR A 569 36.75 -6.53 21.98
C THR A 569 35.59 -5.96 22.79
N PHE A 570 34.48 -5.57 22.17
CA PHE A 570 33.36 -4.91 22.85
C PHE A 570 32.15 -5.81 23.08
N LYS A 571 32.22 -7.08 22.67
CA LYS A 571 31.14 -8.05 22.82
C LYS A 571 31.62 -9.32 23.51
N SER A 572 31.03 -9.63 24.66
CA SER A 572 31.27 -10.87 25.40
C SER A 572 30.57 -12.08 24.78
N THR A 573 29.41 -11.88 24.16
CA THR A 573 28.63 -12.93 23.48
C THR A 573 28.05 -12.42 22.17
N LEU A 574 28.08 -13.25 21.14
CA LEU A 574 27.54 -12.95 19.81
C LEU A 574 26.34 -13.84 19.50
N ASN A 575 25.27 -13.24 18.97
CA ASN A 575 24.15 -14.01 18.43
C ASN A 575 24.49 -14.65 17.07
N TYR A 576 23.64 -15.53 16.55
CA TYR A 576 23.84 -16.18 15.25
C TYR A 576 24.18 -15.19 14.12
N THR A 577 23.43 -14.09 14.00
CA THR A 577 23.67 -13.07 12.97
C THR A 577 25.03 -12.40 13.12
N GLN A 578 25.43 -12.09 14.35
CA GLN A 578 26.72 -11.44 14.65
C GLN A 578 27.90 -12.39 14.45
N ASN A 579 27.76 -13.68 14.81
CA ASN A 579 28.75 -14.71 14.51
C ASN A 579 28.96 -14.87 13.01
N PHE A 580 27.87 -14.89 12.24
CA PHE A 580 27.96 -14.93 10.78
C PHE A 580 28.69 -13.69 10.24
N ILE A 581 28.31 -12.48 10.69
CA ILE A 581 28.97 -11.23 10.25
C ILE A 581 30.46 -11.30 10.55
N LEU A 582 30.87 -11.70 11.77
CA LEU A 582 32.28 -11.80 12.14
C LEU A 582 33.02 -12.80 11.24
N ALA A 583 32.49 -14.01 11.05
CA ALA A 583 33.10 -15.02 10.20
C ALA A 583 33.25 -14.55 8.74
N ALA A 584 32.20 -13.93 8.19
CA ALA A 584 32.21 -13.43 6.81
C ALA A 584 33.13 -12.21 6.62
N LEU A 585 33.25 -11.32 7.62
CA LEU A 585 34.21 -10.21 7.59
C LEU A 585 35.66 -10.67 7.73
N GLN A 586 35.92 -11.86 8.26
CA GLN A 586 37.28 -12.42 8.35
C GLN A 586 37.67 -13.24 7.12
N ASN A 587 36.70 -13.60 6.27
CA ASN A 587 36.95 -14.33 5.03
C ASN A 587 37.43 -13.36 3.93
N LYS A 588 38.62 -13.61 3.38
CA LYS A 588 39.26 -12.72 2.42
C LYS A 588 38.54 -12.72 1.08
N GLU A 589 37.96 -13.85 0.70
CA GLU A 589 37.29 -14.08 -0.58
C GLU A 589 35.97 -13.27 -0.62
N ILE A 590 35.16 -13.34 0.44
CA ILE A 590 33.95 -12.52 0.60
C ILE A 590 34.28 -11.03 0.62
N LEU A 591 35.34 -10.62 1.32
CA LEU A 591 35.77 -9.21 1.32
C LEU A 591 36.27 -8.75 -0.05
N CYS A 592 36.92 -9.63 -0.82
CA CYS A 592 37.33 -9.36 -2.20
C CYS A 592 36.10 -9.09 -3.08
N VAL A 593 35.06 -9.93 -2.97
CA VAL A 593 33.80 -9.71 -3.68
C VAL A 593 33.13 -8.40 -3.23
N CYS A 594 33.09 -8.10 -1.94
CA CYS A 594 32.57 -6.82 -1.44
C CYS A 594 33.33 -5.61 -1.99
N ARG A 595 34.66 -5.72 -2.14
CA ARG A 595 35.50 -4.69 -2.75
C ARG A 595 35.15 -4.49 -4.22
N ALA A 596 35.06 -5.56 -5.00
CA ALA A 596 34.68 -5.50 -6.40
C ALA A 596 33.30 -4.86 -6.59
N LEU A 597 32.31 -5.29 -5.80
CA LEU A 597 30.97 -4.67 -5.79
C LEU A 597 30.99 -3.20 -5.36
N GLY A 598 31.91 -2.82 -4.47
CA GLY A 598 32.12 -1.43 -4.07
C GLY A 598 32.69 -0.56 -5.19
N ILE A 599 33.56 -1.12 -6.03
CA ILE A 599 34.06 -0.46 -7.26
C ILE A 599 32.90 -0.27 -8.23
N LEU A 600 32.16 -1.35 -8.56
CA LEU A 600 30.96 -1.29 -9.42
C LEU A 600 29.91 -0.32 -8.89
N CYS A 601 29.81 -0.16 -7.56
CA CYS A 601 28.97 0.84 -6.94
C CYS A 601 29.35 2.24 -7.41
N GLN A 602 30.63 2.58 -7.30
CA GLN A 602 31.11 3.93 -7.48
C GLN A 602 31.23 4.32 -8.96
N THR A 603 31.49 3.36 -9.83
CA THR A 603 31.70 3.57 -11.27
C THR A 603 30.43 3.45 -12.09
N ILE A 604 29.50 2.55 -11.74
CA ILE A 604 28.34 2.26 -12.61
C ILE A 604 27.04 2.56 -11.88
N THR A 605 26.76 1.84 -10.79
CA THR A 605 25.39 1.81 -10.27
C THR A 605 25.00 3.11 -9.54
N LYS A 606 25.94 3.77 -8.85
CA LYS A 606 25.69 5.06 -8.20
C LYS A 606 25.59 6.22 -9.21
N PRO A 607 26.51 6.39 -10.18
CA PRO A 607 26.36 7.39 -11.23
C PRO A 607 25.05 7.22 -12.00
N TYR A 608 24.78 6.01 -12.49
CA TYR A 608 23.56 5.74 -13.23
C TYR A 608 22.30 5.97 -12.41
N TRP A 609 22.27 5.57 -11.13
CA TRP A 609 21.14 5.90 -10.26
C TRP A 609 20.98 7.41 -10.06
N THR A 610 22.07 8.16 -9.98
CA THR A 610 22.02 9.61 -9.80
C THR A 610 21.39 10.28 -11.02
N ILE A 611 21.76 9.82 -12.21
CA ILE A 611 21.20 10.28 -13.49
C ILE A 611 19.72 9.86 -13.61
N ALA A 612 19.42 8.57 -13.39
CA ALA A 612 18.07 8.03 -13.47
C ALA A 612 17.10 8.56 -12.40
N GLY A 613 17.63 9.03 -11.26
CA GLY A 613 16.87 9.60 -10.15
C GLY A 613 16.82 11.12 -10.13
N ASN A 614 17.48 11.81 -11.06
CA ASN A 614 17.44 13.27 -11.14
C ASN A 614 16.13 13.72 -11.80
N TYR A 615 15.34 14.54 -11.10
CA TYR A 615 14.06 15.06 -11.60
C TYR A 615 14.22 16.02 -12.78
N GLU A 616 15.40 16.60 -12.98
CA GLU A 616 15.69 17.55 -14.06
C GLU A 616 16.13 16.86 -15.35
N MET A 617 16.46 15.56 -15.29
CA MET A 617 16.86 14.78 -16.46
C MET A 617 15.65 14.41 -17.31
N LEU A 618 15.65 14.79 -18.59
CA LEU A 618 14.63 14.35 -19.53
C LEU A 618 14.75 12.84 -19.77
N ALA A 619 13.62 12.13 -19.77
CA ALA A 619 13.57 10.67 -19.97
C ALA A 619 14.24 10.22 -21.30
N ILE A 620 14.26 11.10 -22.30
CA ILE A 620 14.91 10.88 -23.60
C ILE A 620 16.43 10.66 -23.47
N ASN A 621 17.07 11.27 -22.47
CA ASN A 621 18.52 11.20 -22.29
C ASN A 621 18.96 9.87 -21.64
N ILE A 622 18.05 9.15 -20.97
CA ILE A 622 18.36 7.89 -20.29
C ILE A 622 18.72 6.75 -21.27
N GLY A 623 18.08 6.73 -22.45
CA GLY A 623 18.35 5.74 -23.48
C GLY A 623 19.80 5.77 -23.96
N PRO A 624 20.29 6.92 -24.46
CA PRO A 624 21.68 7.11 -24.84
C PRO A 624 22.68 6.81 -23.72
N THR A 625 22.45 7.31 -22.50
CA THR A 625 23.32 6.99 -21.34
C THR A 625 23.42 5.49 -21.10
N TYR A 626 22.29 4.77 -21.20
CA TYR A 626 22.30 3.32 -21.06
C TYR A 626 23.14 2.63 -22.16
N ASN A 627 22.98 3.03 -23.42
CA ASN A 627 23.74 2.41 -24.52
C ASN A 627 25.25 2.64 -24.38
N ARG A 628 25.66 3.85 -23.98
CA ARG A 628 27.08 4.15 -23.71
C ARG A 628 27.65 3.29 -22.59
N ILE A 629 26.87 3.02 -21.53
CA ILE A 629 27.29 2.11 -20.47
C ILE A 629 27.52 0.70 -21.01
N ILE A 630 26.65 0.22 -21.89
CA ILE A 630 26.81 -1.10 -22.51
C ILE A 630 28.08 -1.13 -23.37
N GLU A 631 28.29 -0.14 -24.23
CA GLU A 631 29.52 -0.04 -25.05
C GLU A 631 30.79 -0.03 -24.19
N LEU A 632 30.78 0.74 -23.10
CA LEU A 632 31.89 0.78 -22.16
C LEU A 632 32.10 -0.57 -21.46
N LEU A 633 31.03 -1.25 -21.06
CA LEU A 633 31.12 -2.57 -20.44
C LEU A 633 31.64 -3.63 -21.42
N ASP A 634 31.25 -3.58 -22.69
CA ASP A 634 31.77 -4.48 -23.74
C ASP A 634 33.27 -4.27 -23.96
N ILE A 635 33.76 -3.03 -23.86
CA ILE A 635 35.20 -2.73 -23.91
C ILE A 635 35.91 -3.32 -22.67
N CYS A 636 35.32 -3.15 -21.48
CA CYS A 636 35.87 -3.68 -20.23
C CYS A 636 35.91 -5.21 -20.20
N GLU A 637 34.91 -5.86 -20.78
CA GLU A 637 34.87 -7.32 -20.87
C GLU A 637 36.05 -7.83 -21.70
N LYS A 638 36.40 -7.14 -22.79
CA LYS A 638 37.54 -7.48 -23.65
C LYS A 638 38.89 -7.10 -23.04
N ASN A 639 38.94 -6.05 -22.23
CA ASN A 639 40.15 -5.59 -21.55
C ASN A 639 39.85 -5.16 -20.10
N PRO A 640 39.86 -6.10 -19.13
CA PRO A 640 39.54 -5.80 -17.74
C PRO A 640 40.55 -4.87 -17.05
N GLU A 641 41.81 -4.83 -17.51
CA GLU A 641 42.85 -3.96 -16.94
C GLU A 641 42.55 -2.49 -17.23
N LEU A 642 42.06 -2.20 -18.44
CA LEU A 642 41.63 -0.86 -18.84
C LEU A 642 40.59 -0.28 -17.88
N TYR A 643 39.68 -1.11 -17.37
CA TYR A 643 38.68 -0.71 -16.39
C TYR A 643 39.29 -0.28 -15.05
N LEU A 644 40.30 -1.02 -14.58
CA LEU A 644 40.97 -0.77 -13.31
C LEU A 644 41.92 0.44 -13.37
N GLU A 645 42.54 0.68 -14.52
CA GLU A 645 43.44 1.82 -14.75
C GLU A 645 42.67 3.14 -14.94
N ASN A 646 41.47 3.08 -15.51
CA ASN A 646 40.71 4.27 -15.92
C ASN A 646 39.42 4.51 -15.12
N VAL A 647 39.31 3.97 -13.89
CA VAL A 647 38.13 4.09 -13.01
C VAL A 647 37.62 5.54 -12.87
N ALA A 648 38.53 6.52 -12.82
CA ALA A 648 38.18 7.95 -12.74
C ALA A 648 37.64 8.52 -14.07
N TYR A 649 38.18 8.07 -15.20
CA TYR A 649 37.73 8.45 -16.53
C TYR A 649 36.34 7.90 -16.85
N PHE A 650 36.05 6.67 -16.40
CA PHE A 650 34.72 6.07 -16.46
C PHE A 650 33.63 6.92 -15.79
N PHE A 651 33.95 7.52 -14.64
CA PHE A 651 33.03 8.39 -13.92
C PHE A 651 32.77 9.71 -14.65
N TYR A 652 33.78 10.27 -15.31
CA TYR A 652 33.67 11.49 -16.10
C TYR A 652 32.79 11.28 -17.35
N TYR A 653 33.07 10.23 -18.12
CA TYR A 653 32.35 9.89 -19.36
C TYR A 653 30.88 9.52 -19.15
N LEU A 654 30.54 9.03 -17.95
CA LEU A 654 29.18 8.67 -17.57
C LEU A 654 28.30 9.89 -17.22
N ILE A 655 28.89 10.99 -16.77
CA ILE A 655 28.19 12.12 -16.16
C ILE A 655 28.25 13.38 -17.02
N PHE A 656 29.35 13.62 -17.73
CA PHE A 656 29.64 14.92 -18.34
C PHE A 656 29.69 14.94 -19.88
N ASP A 657 29.72 13.77 -20.53
CA ASP A 657 29.56 13.62 -22.00
C ASP A 657 28.27 12.87 -22.34
#